data_AF-A0A8B8ELV0-F1
#
_entry.id   AF-A0A8B8ELV0-F1
#
_cell.length_a   1.000
_cell.length_b   1.000
_cell.length_c   1.000
_cell.angle_alpha   90.00
_cell.angle_beta   90.00
_cell.angle_gamma   90.00
#
_symmetry.space_group_name_H-M   'P 1'
#
loop_
_entity.id
_entity.type
_entity.pdbx_description
1 polymer ?
#
loop_
_entity_poly.entity_id
_entity_poly.type
_entity_poly.pdbx_seq_one_letter_code
_entity_poly.pdbx_strand_id
1 'polypeptide(L)'
;MKLSLFFILGYYILLAKGFLPSQESTDGRPDYTHASITQAAIYQVAADVIANVIDPTKYNASDPDGTIQTYFTHDALIHFAQTVMEIVNNNNLAQRTYRDDAARTMNCEQIVPGHLLLQSLRDNIIHQSQSANPDWGFVRELTGQYLFTLQVFYSNTNWVEMFGDRVCQELGVPGKSLPLNVSGPDMVTCVSCNYSKEAVQSFSCVDNMRMDGQLLTSGYTSYQGINKPIGNFPPKMGKCSHGGPYDSSKDIPATGGINKETSSPELSPHFDLHKQAGEAAIKATYDFLIGNGTGLLSILGVKKFTEILGMNYKKPCYDCLAPGLSVVIVMDDTGSMSGEIREATQHSIDIVNQAKLLGVNGPSNYVLSTFNDPDTTIRKTTDGTEMKQWLHNLTAHGGGDCPEMALTGIINALNAANPGSCVFFFTDADAKDEDRKNEVIQLVNDKKIKLLYFLRGQCSSRRRRSDFTLPDNIQCIPNDDSKRVGRKRRGSGGFNLFETIASSTGGHIVHTSSSSLGSILGTFVKNNMGVSKVGVTTFELSSGSSHLIHVDSDLTLMTVRIKGLSSASDIRLVRPDGTDQTFTGTASADVIGSDTVLSIQKPPAGEWSLIKTTSGTSKVTVSGSGNIDFTYKFMEDVGGLKFPITGTSPITGSKLVISVKVSGMPPTAKVTHIILKKPNGVILSKLPVSDTMTGSDRQLSVNYDISTEEFYVSINGSYNSSMFTREKTDIVTPVTGEITFTSKPENLVAGQTSLIKVSVANKGSTSQSYEVTATTVPSGILSQSLHPISVGSNGNQEINLHLTAPNISIATLSVKLALRGRTIQTITRTLMIVDVPPPTINEVNRTADCTKETMNYYNCSTQSWSLVLEVTCPANLSQLYVTPNNVQLNYSNKASRSGDYIAILRGDCCSYKSQLNAIDRRGNMRKKSIDFSGGNAFNTTVENFEVLSKPSSSPKKTNQNHDITLTVILELIGAAILGLGAVVVIIILAVYYRKKHKKSSKTRIQAIKVSPVPDHQMRWNERAMTSLNF
;
A
#
# COMPACT_ATOMS: atom_id res chain seq x y z
N MET A 1 33.30 32.66 -12.02
CA MET A 1 31.87 32.25 -11.94
C MET A 1 31.48 31.60 -13.27
N LYS A 2 30.72 30.49 -13.27
CA LYS A 2 30.50 29.54 -14.40
C LYS A 2 31.63 28.53 -14.66
N LEU A 3 31.76 27.54 -13.77
CA LEU A 3 32.25 26.20 -14.13
C LEU A 3 31.67 25.14 -13.15
N SER A 4 30.34 25.01 -13.12
CA SER A 4 29.62 24.19 -12.12
C SER A 4 28.30 23.63 -12.67
N LEU A 5 28.25 23.22 -13.94
CA LEU A 5 27.00 22.95 -14.66
C LEU A 5 27.03 21.66 -15.50
N PHE A 6 27.84 20.67 -15.10
CA PHE A 6 27.96 19.36 -15.76
C PHE A 6 28.02 18.16 -14.81
N PHE A 7 27.48 18.29 -13.58
CA PHE A 7 27.37 17.18 -12.61
C PHE A 7 25.94 17.01 -12.03
N ILE A 8 24.92 17.33 -12.84
CA ILE A 8 23.52 17.03 -12.53
C ILE A 8 22.88 16.33 -13.74
N LEU A 9 23.28 15.07 -13.97
CA LEU A 9 22.43 14.08 -14.62
C LEU A 9 22.27 12.93 -13.61
N GLY A 10 21.03 12.55 -13.34
CA GLY A 10 20.69 11.82 -12.12
C GLY A 10 21.21 10.38 -12.07
N TYR A 11 21.81 10.02 -10.94
CA TYR A 11 21.88 8.65 -10.46
C TYR A 11 21.00 8.57 -9.21
N TYR A 12 19.76 8.13 -9.36
CA TYR A 12 18.86 7.92 -8.22
C TYR A 12 19.35 6.66 -7.47
N ILE A 13 19.62 6.81 -6.17
CA ILE A 13 20.48 5.90 -5.41
C ILE A 13 19.68 4.70 -4.88
N LEU A 14 19.82 3.54 -5.52
CA LEU A 14 19.19 2.27 -5.12
C LEU A 14 19.69 1.78 -3.74
N LEU A 15 18.91 2.03 -2.68
CA LEU A 15 19.21 1.55 -1.31
C LEU A 15 18.32 0.37 -0.89
N ALA A 16 18.36 -0.72 -1.66
CA ALA A 16 17.91 -2.02 -1.19
C ALA A 16 18.73 -2.45 0.05
N LYS A 17 18.05 -3.09 1.01
CA LYS A 17 18.58 -3.59 2.31
C LYS A 17 17.82 -4.87 2.73
N GLY A 18 17.47 -5.66 1.72
CA GLY A 18 16.54 -6.77 1.61
C GLY A 18 16.08 -6.88 0.15
N PHE A 19 15.22 -7.85 -0.16
CA PHE A 19 14.53 -7.90 -1.46
C PHE A 19 13.88 -6.54 -1.81
N LEU A 20 13.76 -6.25 -3.10
CA LEU A 20 13.07 -5.03 -3.54
C LEU A 20 11.61 -5.05 -3.03
N PRO A 21 11.01 -3.91 -2.61
CA PRO A 21 9.69 -3.91 -1.96
C PRO A 21 8.56 -4.35 -2.88
N SER A 22 8.65 -4.00 -4.17
CA SER A 22 7.56 -4.19 -5.12
C SER A 22 8.07 -4.40 -6.54
N GLN A 23 7.20 -4.93 -7.41
CA GLN A 23 7.51 -5.13 -8.84
C GLN A 23 7.89 -3.82 -9.55
N GLU A 24 7.38 -2.68 -9.11
CA GLU A 24 7.74 -1.38 -9.67
C GLU A 24 9.14 -0.90 -9.26
N SER A 25 9.80 -1.63 -8.35
CA SER A 25 11.21 -1.44 -7.97
C SER A 25 12.19 -2.29 -8.79
N THR A 26 11.71 -3.23 -9.61
CA THR A 26 12.56 -4.15 -10.40
C THR A 26 12.95 -3.58 -11.75
N ASP A 27 12.36 -2.44 -12.14
CA ASP A 27 12.49 -1.81 -13.46
C ASP A 27 12.23 -2.80 -14.63
N GLY A 28 11.35 -3.79 -14.40
CA GLY A 28 10.98 -4.81 -15.38
C GLY A 28 11.81 -6.10 -15.33
N ARG A 29 12.80 -6.20 -14.43
CA ARG A 29 13.51 -7.47 -14.16
C ARG A 29 12.54 -8.48 -13.51
N PRO A 30 12.72 -9.80 -13.76
CA PRO A 30 11.94 -10.87 -13.13
C PRO A 30 12.43 -11.13 -11.68
N ASP A 31 12.57 -10.06 -10.88
CA ASP A 31 13.04 -10.13 -9.51
C ASP A 31 11.94 -10.64 -8.57
N TYR A 32 12.34 -11.45 -7.58
CA TYR A 32 11.55 -11.69 -6.39
C TYR A 32 11.58 -10.44 -5.49
N THR A 33 10.41 -10.06 -5.01
CA THR A 33 10.19 -8.83 -4.23
C THR A 33 9.49 -9.20 -2.92
N HIS A 34 9.62 -8.38 -1.87
CA HIS A 34 8.87 -8.62 -0.62
C HIS A 34 7.35 -8.78 -0.89
N ALA A 35 6.80 -7.99 -1.81
CA ALA A 35 5.43 -8.15 -2.29
C ALA A 35 5.16 -9.51 -2.97
N SER A 36 5.93 -9.90 -4.00
CA SER A 36 5.68 -11.14 -4.74
C SER A 36 5.95 -12.41 -3.94
N ILE A 37 6.98 -12.41 -3.07
CA ILE A 37 7.27 -13.50 -2.13
C ILE A 37 6.08 -13.70 -1.18
N THR A 38 5.61 -12.61 -0.57
CA THR A 38 4.49 -12.63 0.39
C THR A 38 3.18 -13.05 -0.28
N GLN A 39 2.87 -12.50 -1.46
CA GLN A 39 1.65 -12.83 -2.19
C GLN A 39 1.64 -14.29 -2.65
N ALA A 40 2.72 -14.77 -3.29
CA ALA A 40 2.81 -16.15 -3.78
C ALA A 40 2.65 -17.17 -2.64
N ALA A 41 3.33 -16.93 -1.51
CA ALA A 41 3.21 -17.80 -0.34
C ALA A 41 1.79 -17.80 0.23
N ILE A 42 1.13 -16.64 0.39
CA ILE A 42 -0.23 -16.59 0.96
C ILE A 42 -1.27 -17.21 0.00
N TYR A 43 -1.12 -17.05 -1.32
CA TYR A 43 -2.02 -17.69 -2.28
C TYR A 43 -1.88 -19.22 -2.26
N GLN A 44 -0.65 -19.76 -2.27
CA GLN A 44 -0.42 -21.20 -2.12
C GLN A 44 -0.99 -21.72 -0.79
N VAL A 45 -0.72 -21.02 0.31
CA VAL A 45 -1.24 -21.35 1.65
C VAL A 45 -2.77 -21.38 1.68
N ALA A 46 -3.43 -20.39 1.08
CA ALA A 46 -4.88 -20.33 1.04
C ALA A 46 -5.46 -21.51 0.26
N ALA A 47 -4.90 -21.84 -0.91
CA ALA A 47 -5.31 -22.98 -1.71
C ALA A 47 -5.09 -24.32 -0.98
N ASP A 48 -3.93 -24.52 -0.36
CA ASP A 48 -3.62 -25.74 0.40
C ASP A 48 -4.54 -25.92 1.60
N VAL A 49 -4.89 -24.84 2.31
CA VAL A 49 -5.84 -24.88 3.43
C VAL A 49 -7.26 -25.15 2.95
N ILE A 50 -7.67 -24.57 1.82
CA ILE A 50 -8.96 -24.89 1.19
C ILE A 50 -9.03 -26.38 0.82
N ALA A 51 -8.04 -26.87 0.08
CA ALA A 51 -8.04 -28.19 -0.55
C ALA A 51 -7.57 -29.35 0.36
N ASN A 52 -6.96 -29.10 1.52
CA ASN A 52 -6.53 -30.16 2.44
C ASN A 52 -7.14 -30.06 3.84
N VAL A 53 -7.75 -28.93 4.22
CA VAL A 53 -8.24 -28.69 5.59
C VAL A 53 -9.71 -28.27 5.66
N ILE A 54 -10.19 -27.45 4.73
CA ILE A 54 -11.58 -26.93 4.74
C ILE A 54 -12.54 -27.87 3.99
N ASP A 55 -12.26 -28.19 2.72
CA ASP A 55 -13.08 -29.12 1.92
C ASP A 55 -12.17 -30.00 1.03
N PRO A 56 -11.59 -31.08 1.59
CA PRO A 56 -10.63 -31.93 0.90
C PRO A 56 -11.22 -32.79 -0.23
N THR A 57 -12.53 -32.74 -0.45
CA THR A 57 -13.22 -33.57 -1.44
C THR A 57 -13.52 -32.84 -2.74
N LYS A 58 -13.35 -31.51 -2.77
CA LYS A 58 -13.91 -30.64 -3.81
C LYS A 58 -12.88 -29.76 -4.53
N TYR A 59 -11.72 -29.50 -3.91
CA TYR A 59 -10.70 -28.57 -4.42
C TYR A 59 -9.35 -29.26 -4.59
N ASN A 60 -8.45 -28.67 -5.40
CA ASN A 60 -7.15 -29.25 -5.72
C ASN A 60 -6.02 -28.23 -5.53
N ALA A 61 -5.17 -28.48 -4.53
CA ALA A 61 -3.98 -27.68 -4.20
C ALA A 61 -3.00 -27.46 -5.38
N SER A 62 -3.04 -28.33 -6.40
CA SER A 62 -2.17 -28.25 -7.60
C SER A 62 -2.47 -27.03 -8.49
N ASP A 63 -3.63 -26.40 -8.35
CA ASP A 63 -4.01 -25.15 -9.03
C ASP A 63 -4.49 -24.13 -7.97
N PRO A 64 -3.58 -23.29 -7.44
CA PRO A 64 -3.92 -22.34 -6.40
C PRO A 64 -4.90 -21.26 -6.86
N ASP A 65 -4.70 -20.71 -8.05
CA ASP A 65 -5.53 -19.61 -8.58
C ASP A 65 -6.93 -20.11 -8.93
N GLY A 66 -7.05 -21.27 -9.59
CA GLY A 66 -8.33 -21.90 -9.88
C GLY A 66 -9.08 -22.32 -8.60
N THR A 67 -8.36 -22.84 -7.60
CA THR A 67 -8.94 -23.16 -6.28
C THR A 67 -9.48 -21.91 -5.58
N ILE A 68 -8.70 -20.83 -5.50
CA ILE A 68 -9.10 -19.56 -4.89
C ILE A 68 -10.31 -18.96 -5.61
N GLN A 69 -10.30 -18.91 -6.95
CA GLN A 69 -11.42 -18.38 -7.74
C GLN A 69 -12.70 -19.22 -7.61
N THR A 70 -12.58 -20.54 -7.43
CA THR A 70 -13.75 -21.45 -7.30
C THR A 70 -14.27 -21.53 -5.86
N TYR A 71 -13.43 -21.25 -4.86
CA TYR A 71 -13.82 -21.29 -3.45
C TYR A 71 -14.52 -19.99 -3.01
N PHE A 72 -13.99 -18.83 -3.37
CA PHE A 72 -14.53 -17.55 -2.93
C PHE A 72 -15.67 -17.05 -3.80
N THR A 73 -16.70 -16.48 -3.17
CA THR A 73 -17.63 -15.59 -3.88
C THR A 73 -16.91 -14.31 -4.29
N HIS A 74 -17.42 -13.58 -5.30
CA HIS A 74 -16.78 -12.35 -5.79
C HIS A 74 -16.45 -11.34 -4.68
N ASP A 75 -17.40 -11.08 -3.77
CA ASP A 75 -17.20 -10.16 -2.65
C ASP A 75 -16.13 -10.67 -1.65
N ALA A 76 -16.09 -11.98 -1.41
CA ALA A 76 -15.10 -12.61 -0.53
C ALA A 76 -13.70 -12.62 -1.16
N LEU A 77 -13.60 -12.82 -2.48
CA LEU A 77 -12.34 -12.79 -3.22
C LEU A 77 -11.72 -11.40 -3.20
N ILE A 78 -12.53 -10.34 -3.33
CA ILE A 78 -12.08 -8.95 -3.18
C ILE A 78 -11.55 -8.71 -1.76
N HIS A 79 -12.27 -9.16 -0.72
CA HIS A 79 -11.85 -8.98 0.66
C HIS A 79 -10.56 -9.75 1.00
N PHE A 80 -10.43 -10.99 0.50
CA PHE A 80 -9.21 -11.78 0.60
C PHE A 80 -8.04 -11.05 -0.06
N ALA A 81 -8.19 -10.62 -1.33
CA ALA A 81 -7.14 -9.90 -2.05
C ALA A 81 -6.73 -8.57 -1.35
N GLN A 82 -7.69 -7.83 -0.80
CA GLN A 82 -7.43 -6.64 0.02
C GLN A 82 -6.62 -6.98 1.28
N THR A 83 -6.95 -8.10 1.94
CA THR A 83 -6.25 -8.59 3.14
C THR A 83 -4.80 -9.03 2.82
N VAL A 84 -4.58 -9.70 1.69
CA VAL A 84 -3.21 -10.03 1.23
C VAL A 84 -2.41 -8.74 0.96
N MET A 85 -3.03 -7.76 0.31
CA MET A 85 -2.39 -6.46 0.05
C MET A 85 -2.10 -5.66 1.33
N GLU A 86 -2.92 -5.80 2.39
CA GLU A 86 -2.64 -5.24 3.71
C GLU A 86 -1.34 -5.81 4.30
N ILE A 87 -1.17 -7.14 4.29
CA ILE A 87 0.04 -7.82 4.78
C ILE A 87 1.27 -7.43 3.94
N VAL A 88 1.14 -7.37 2.61
CA VAL A 88 2.19 -6.90 1.70
C VAL A 88 2.62 -5.46 2.00
N ASN A 89 1.66 -4.55 2.21
CA ASN A 89 1.94 -3.15 2.54
C ASN A 89 2.63 -3.04 3.91
N ASN A 90 2.24 -3.87 4.89
CA ASN A 90 2.88 -3.91 6.21
C ASN A 90 4.32 -4.47 6.16
N ASN A 91 4.61 -5.44 5.28
CA ASN A 91 5.97 -5.91 5.01
C ASN A 91 6.83 -4.77 4.39
N ASN A 92 6.31 -4.08 3.38
CA ASN A 92 7.00 -2.94 2.75
C ASN A 92 7.20 -1.76 3.73
N LEU A 93 6.24 -1.50 4.62
CA LEU A 93 6.37 -0.51 5.69
C LEU A 93 7.43 -0.92 6.72
N ALA A 94 7.51 -2.22 7.07
CA ALA A 94 8.57 -2.75 7.93
C ALA A 94 9.95 -2.56 7.30
N GLN A 95 10.12 -2.83 6.00
CA GLN A 95 11.36 -2.48 5.28
C GLN A 95 11.66 -0.97 5.39
N ARG A 96 10.72 -0.09 5.00
CA ARG A 96 10.91 1.38 5.06
C ARG A 96 11.30 1.88 6.46
N THR A 97 10.79 1.24 7.52
CA THR A 97 10.98 1.64 8.93
C THR A 97 12.25 1.06 9.56
N TYR A 98 12.63 -0.17 9.18
CA TYR A 98 13.65 -0.95 9.89
C TYR A 98 14.87 -1.36 9.04
N ARG A 99 14.97 -0.93 7.77
CA ARG A 99 16.13 -1.18 6.89
C ARG A 99 17.51 -0.82 7.46
N ASP A 100 17.56 0.11 8.41
CA ASP A 100 18.79 0.56 9.06
C ASP A 100 19.08 -0.19 10.39
N ASP A 101 18.25 -1.15 10.78
CA ASP A 101 18.45 -2.02 11.95
C ASP A 101 19.03 -3.37 11.52
N ALA A 102 20.32 -3.58 11.80
CA ALA A 102 21.05 -4.78 11.42
C ALA A 102 20.40 -6.09 11.90
N ALA A 103 19.70 -6.11 13.04
CA ALA A 103 18.99 -7.30 13.51
C ALA A 103 17.72 -7.58 12.69
N ARG A 104 17.06 -6.53 12.19
CA ARG A 104 15.87 -6.66 11.33
C ARG A 104 16.25 -7.10 9.91
N THR A 105 17.44 -6.72 9.43
CA THR A 105 17.97 -7.14 8.12
C THR A 105 18.90 -8.35 8.17
N MET A 106 19.18 -8.88 9.37
CA MET A 106 20.17 -9.93 9.66
C MET A 106 21.58 -9.68 9.07
N ASN A 107 21.96 -8.41 8.93
CA ASN A 107 23.29 -7.97 8.48
C ASN A 107 24.26 -7.84 9.66
N CYS A 108 25.54 -7.61 9.37
CA CYS A 108 26.58 -7.32 10.38
C CYS A 108 26.64 -8.36 11.53
N GLU A 109 26.44 -9.63 11.20
CA GLU A 109 26.34 -10.79 12.09
C GLU A 109 25.24 -10.71 13.17
N GLN A 110 24.21 -9.88 12.95
CA GLN A 110 23.03 -9.81 13.81
C GLN A 110 21.99 -10.91 13.56
N ILE A 111 22.42 -12.10 13.11
CA ILE A 111 21.55 -13.25 12.80
C ILE A 111 20.89 -13.81 14.08
N VAL A 112 21.65 -14.00 15.17
CA VAL A 112 21.08 -14.40 16.48
C VAL A 112 20.08 -13.34 17.02
N PRO A 113 20.40 -12.03 17.06
CA PRO A 113 19.42 -10.99 17.37
C PRO A 113 18.15 -11.04 16.51
N GLY A 114 18.30 -11.26 15.20
CA GLY A 114 17.19 -11.38 14.26
C GLY A 114 16.31 -12.60 14.53
N HIS A 115 16.92 -13.74 14.83
CA HIS A 115 16.23 -14.97 15.24
C HIS A 115 15.39 -14.77 16.52
N LEU A 116 15.97 -14.16 17.56
CA LEU A 116 15.25 -13.84 18.81
C LEU A 116 14.13 -12.81 18.58
N LEU A 117 14.34 -11.83 17.70
CA LEU A 117 13.31 -10.87 17.29
C LEU A 117 12.15 -11.56 16.57
N LEU A 118 12.42 -12.52 15.68
CA LEU A 118 11.39 -13.31 15.02
C LEU A 118 10.59 -14.13 16.04
N GLN A 119 11.23 -14.80 17.00
CA GLN A 119 10.55 -15.51 18.09
C GLN A 119 9.58 -14.57 18.83
N SER A 120 10.05 -13.38 19.25
CA SER A 120 9.22 -12.37 19.92
C SER A 120 8.05 -11.87 19.05
N LEU A 121 8.28 -11.63 17.76
CA LEU A 121 7.21 -11.24 16.82
C LEU A 121 6.17 -12.36 16.65
N ARG A 122 6.60 -13.63 16.56
CA ARG A 122 5.70 -14.80 16.49
C ARG A 122 4.85 -14.93 17.75
N ASP A 123 5.47 -14.81 18.92
CA ASP A 123 4.77 -14.89 20.20
C ASP A 123 3.73 -13.78 20.34
N ASN A 124 4.05 -12.56 19.89
CA ASN A 124 3.09 -11.46 19.83
C ASN A 124 1.95 -11.75 18.84
N ILE A 125 2.23 -12.23 17.63
CA ILE A 125 1.18 -12.62 16.64
C ILE A 125 0.23 -13.65 17.24
N ILE A 126 0.77 -14.69 17.88
CA ILE A 126 -0.01 -15.75 18.53
C ILE A 126 -0.84 -15.18 19.68
N HIS A 127 -0.23 -14.42 20.59
CA HIS A 127 -0.90 -13.86 21.76
C HIS A 127 -2.05 -12.91 21.39
N GLN A 128 -1.84 -12.00 20.43
CA GLN A 128 -2.89 -11.06 20.01
C GLN A 128 -4.02 -11.78 19.25
N SER A 129 -3.69 -12.77 18.42
CA SER A 129 -4.67 -13.67 17.79
C SER A 129 -5.45 -14.51 18.81
N GLN A 130 -4.89 -14.71 20.01
CA GLN A 130 -5.51 -15.47 21.09
C GLN A 130 -6.40 -14.64 22.02
N SER A 131 -6.32 -13.31 21.98
CA SER A 131 -7.16 -12.40 22.76
C SER A 131 -8.66 -12.60 22.49
N ALA A 132 -9.52 -12.10 23.40
CA ALA A 132 -10.96 -12.28 23.31
C ALA A 132 -11.59 -11.58 22.09
N ASN A 133 -11.06 -10.42 21.71
CA ASN A 133 -11.44 -9.64 20.53
C ASN A 133 -10.16 -9.20 19.79
N PRO A 134 -9.57 -10.05 18.93
CA PRO A 134 -8.33 -9.73 18.23
C PRO A 134 -8.50 -8.53 17.28
N ASP A 135 -7.55 -7.59 17.33
CA ASP A 135 -7.38 -6.61 16.27
C ASP A 135 -6.63 -7.28 15.11
N TRP A 136 -7.37 -7.78 14.13
CA TRP A 136 -6.79 -8.47 12.98
C TRP A 136 -5.91 -7.58 12.11
N GLY A 137 -6.17 -6.27 12.07
CA GLY A 137 -5.31 -5.31 11.36
C GLY A 137 -3.94 -5.23 12.03
N PHE A 138 -3.90 -5.15 13.37
CA PHE A 138 -2.64 -5.19 14.11
C PHE A 138 -1.92 -6.55 14.01
N VAL A 139 -2.65 -7.66 14.02
CA VAL A 139 -2.06 -8.99 13.79
C VAL A 139 -1.41 -9.08 12.40
N ARG A 140 -2.01 -8.48 11.37
CA ARG A 140 -1.44 -8.37 10.01
C ARG A 140 -0.26 -7.38 9.95
N GLU A 141 -0.25 -6.33 10.77
CA GLU A 141 0.89 -5.42 10.93
C GLU A 141 2.11 -6.18 11.49
N LEU A 142 1.93 -6.91 12.59
CA LEU A 142 2.96 -7.77 13.18
C LEU A 142 3.42 -8.87 12.21
N THR A 143 2.48 -9.46 11.46
CA THR A 143 2.79 -10.45 10.41
C THR A 143 3.69 -9.85 9.34
N GLY A 144 3.37 -8.67 8.80
CA GLY A 144 4.24 -7.97 7.85
C GLY A 144 5.64 -7.68 8.41
N GLN A 145 5.72 -7.29 9.69
CA GLN A 145 7.01 -7.10 10.39
C GLN A 145 7.82 -8.40 10.56
N TYR A 146 7.17 -9.54 10.82
CA TYR A 146 7.83 -10.85 10.88
C TYR A 146 8.35 -11.25 9.49
N LEU A 147 7.51 -11.13 8.46
CA LEU A 147 7.84 -11.53 7.09
C LEU A 147 9.01 -10.73 6.52
N PHE A 148 9.12 -9.43 6.79
CA PHE A 148 10.30 -8.64 6.39
C PHE A 148 11.59 -9.29 6.89
N THR A 149 11.71 -9.49 8.21
CA THR A 149 12.93 -10.03 8.83
C THR A 149 13.17 -11.52 8.50
N LEU A 150 12.11 -12.30 8.28
CA LEU A 150 12.22 -13.69 7.83
C LEU A 150 12.79 -13.78 6.40
N GLN A 151 12.29 -12.95 5.49
CA GLN A 151 12.63 -13.04 4.07
C GLN A 151 14.08 -12.58 3.82
N VAL A 152 14.51 -11.46 4.44
CA VAL A 152 15.88 -10.94 4.26
C VAL A 152 16.99 -11.85 4.79
N PHE A 153 16.70 -12.80 5.68
CA PHE A 153 17.67 -13.83 6.06
C PHE A 153 18.24 -14.57 4.83
N TYR A 154 17.39 -14.86 3.84
CA TYR A 154 17.79 -15.56 2.62
C TYR A 154 18.54 -14.69 1.62
N SER A 155 18.32 -13.36 1.62
CA SER A 155 19.07 -12.43 0.75
C SER A 155 20.42 -11.99 1.33
N ASN A 156 20.54 -11.95 2.66
CA ASN A 156 21.62 -11.22 3.35
C ASN A 156 22.61 -12.11 4.12
N THR A 157 22.26 -13.37 4.39
CA THR A 157 23.16 -14.38 4.99
C THR A 157 23.72 -15.34 3.95
N ASN A 158 24.63 -16.22 4.35
CA ASN A 158 25.18 -17.29 3.50
C ASN A 158 24.31 -18.56 3.42
N TRP A 159 23.06 -18.53 3.89
CA TRP A 159 22.21 -19.72 3.96
C TRP A 159 21.94 -20.35 2.59
N VAL A 160 21.66 -19.54 1.58
CA VAL A 160 21.33 -20.01 0.22
C VAL A 160 22.55 -20.63 -0.46
N GLU A 161 23.73 -20.07 -0.22
CA GLU A 161 25.01 -20.63 -0.66
C GLU A 161 25.31 -22.01 -0.03
N MET A 162 24.85 -22.27 1.19
CA MET A 162 25.04 -23.57 1.88
C MET A 162 23.97 -24.60 1.54
N PHE A 163 22.71 -24.17 1.38
CA PHE A 163 21.54 -25.05 1.40
C PHE A 163 20.57 -24.84 0.23
N GLY A 164 20.86 -23.92 -0.69
CA GLY A 164 20.01 -23.59 -1.83
C GLY A 164 18.67 -23.02 -1.38
N ASP A 165 17.60 -23.61 -1.92
CA ASP A 165 16.21 -23.18 -1.71
C ASP A 165 15.52 -23.84 -0.49
N ARG A 166 16.31 -24.35 0.47
CA ARG A 166 15.82 -25.02 1.69
C ARG A 166 15.49 -24.02 2.80
N VAL A 167 14.45 -24.31 3.59
CA VAL A 167 14.03 -23.50 4.74
C VAL A 167 14.93 -23.77 5.96
N CYS A 168 15.19 -22.74 6.76
CA CYS A 168 15.83 -22.86 8.08
C CYS A 168 14.71 -23.10 9.09
N GLN A 169 14.44 -24.36 9.42
CA GLN A 169 13.25 -24.76 10.17
C GLN A 169 13.20 -24.21 11.60
N GLU A 170 14.36 -23.95 12.20
CA GLU A 170 14.47 -23.37 13.54
C GLU A 170 14.23 -21.86 13.57
N LEU A 171 14.39 -21.16 12.44
CA LEU A 171 14.42 -19.69 12.39
C LEU A 171 13.10 -19.07 12.88
N GLY A 172 13.17 -18.27 13.93
CA GLY A 172 12.00 -17.65 14.54
C GLY A 172 11.03 -18.62 15.25
N VAL A 173 11.40 -19.89 15.46
CA VAL A 173 10.59 -20.85 16.24
C VAL A 173 10.93 -20.74 17.73
N PRO A 174 9.97 -20.43 18.62
CA PRO A 174 10.21 -20.28 20.06
C PRO A 174 10.90 -21.50 20.69
N GLY A 175 11.88 -21.25 21.56
CA GLY A 175 12.65 -22.30 22.24
C GLY A 175 13.65 -23.08 21.36
N LYS A 176 13.75 -22.78 20.06
CA LYS A 176 14.79 -23.35 19.18
C LYS A 176 16.02 -22.44 19.11
N SER A 177 17.19 -23.06 19.03
CA SER A 177 18.45 -22.40 18.65
C SER A 177 18.64 -22.51 17.14
N LEU A 178 19.42 -21.59 16.53
CA LEU A 178 19.84 -21.74 15.14
C LEU A 178 20.62 -23.07 14.95
N PRO A 179 20.51 -23.74 13.79
CA PRO A 179 21.14 -25.04 13.56
C PRO A 179 22.67 -24.96 13.43
N LEU A 180 23.20 -23.75 13.19
CA LEU A 180 24.62 -23.46 13.02
C LEU A 180 25.00 -22.21 13.82
N ASN A 181 26.25 -22.16 14.29
CA ASN A 181 26.78 -21.00 14.99
C ASN A 181 27.09 -19.84 14.02
N VAL A 182 26.88 -18.61 14.47
CA VAL A 182 27.30 -17.40 13.73
C VAL A 182 28.80 -17.20 13.87
N SER A 183 29.44 -16.81 12.78
CA SER A 183 30.89 -16.74 12.67
C SER A 183 31.51 -15.65 13.55
N GLY A 184 32.53 -16.02 14.33
CA GLY A 184 33.27 -15.07 15.19
C GLY A 184 34.02 -14.01 14.39
N PRO A 185 34.29 -12.82 14.96
CA PRO A 185 34.83 -11.64 14.26
C PRO A 185 36.15 -11.92 13.53
N ASP A 186 37.03 -12.76 14.10
CA ASP A 186 38.35 -13.08 13.55
C ASP A 186 38.33 -14.27 12.57
N MET A 187 37.16 -14.87 12.31
CA MET A 187 37.00 -15.95 11.34
C MET A 187 36.88 -15.38 9.93
N VAL A 188 37.77 -15.79 9.01
CA VAL A 188 37.61 -15.52 7.57
C VAL A 188 36.33 -16.18 7.06
N THR A 189 35.44 -15.39 6.46
CA THR A 189 34.22 -15.91 5.82
C THR A 189 34.10 -15.55 4.35
N CYS A 190 34.86 -14.55 3.87
CA CYS A 190 34.97 -14.22 2.45
C CYS A 190 36.42 -14.01 2.02
N VAL A 191 36.65 -14.19 0.72
CA VAL A 191 37.81 -13.69 -0.03
C VAL A 191 37.38 -12.51 -0.90
N SER A 192 38.33 -11.70 -1.39
CA SER A 192 38.03 -10.62 -2.34
C SER A 192 37.50 -11.20 -3.65
N CYS A 193 36.40 -10.65 -4.14
CA CYS A 193 35.81 -11.02 -5.41
C CYS A 193 36.77 -10.75 -6.57
N ASN A 194 36.80 -11.66 -7.54
CA ASN A 194 37.65 -11.53 -8.70
C ASN A 194 36.88 -10.92 -9.88
N TYR A 195 36.98 -9.60 -10.02
CA TYR A 195 36.36 -8.84 -11.12
C TYR A 195 37.07 -9.02 -12.49
N SER A 196 37.94 -10.03 -12.66
CA SER A 196 38.63 -10.31 -13.93
C SER A 196 37.78 -11.11 -14.94
N LYS A 197 36.48 -11.32 -14.68
CA LYS A 197 35.55 -11.93 -15.63
C LYS A 197 35.07 -10.88 -16.66
N GLU A 198 34.36 -11.31 -17.68
CA GLU A 198 33.88 -10.44 -18.78
C GLU A 198 33.09 -9.22 -18.26
N ALA A 199 33.03 -8.14 -19.04
CA ALA A 199 32.48 -6.85 -18.59
C ALA A 199 31.05 -6.90 -18.00
N VAL A 200 30.24 -7.89 -18.39
CA VAL A 200 28.88 -8.16 -17.88
C VAL A 200 28.88 -8.69 -16.43
N GLN A 201 30.02 -9.19 -15.93
CA GLN A 201 30.20 -9.74 -14.58
C GLN A 201 31.10 -8.86 -13.69
N SER A 202 31.34 -7.59 -14.06
CA SER A 202 32.31 -6.68 -13.41
C SER A 202 32.10 -6.42 -11.90
N PHE A 203 30.96 -6.81 -11.33
CA PHE A 203 30.62 -6.65 -9.91
C PHE A 203 30.22 -7.97 -9.23
N SER A 204 30.32 -9.09 -9.95
CA SER A 204 29.93 -10.41 -9.45
C SER A 204 30.94 -10.99 -8.47
N CYS A 205 30.43 -11.71 -7.47
CA CYS A 205 31.19 -12.29 -6.37
C CYS A 205 31.07 -13.82 -6.25
N VAL A 206 30.62 -14.52 -7.30
CA VAL A 206 30.51 -16.00 -7.31
C VAL A 206 31.79 -16.64 -6.73
N ASP A 207 31.60 -17.60 -5.83
CA ASP A 207 32.65 -18.35 -5.12
C ASP A 207 33.55 -17.53 -4.18
N ASN A 208 33.17 -16.31 -3.77
CA ASN A 208 33.93 -15.56 -2.76
C ASN A 208 33.81 -16.12 -1.32
N MET A 209 32.86 -17.02 -1.09
CA MET A 209 32.47 -17.53 0.23
C MET A 209 33.40 -18.63 0.75
N ARG A 210 33.80 -18.54 2.02
CA ARG A 210 34.53 -19.59 2.74
C ARG A 210 33.59 -20.42 3.61
N MET A 211 33.28 -21.62 3.14
CA MET A 211 32.32 -22.55 3.76
C MET A 211 32.96 -23.67 4.60
N ASP A 212 34.27 -23.66 4.74
CA ASP A 212 35.08 -24.71 5.40
C ASP A 212 34.78 -24.91 6.89
N GLY A 213 34.12 -23.94 7.55
CA GLY A 213 33.68 -24.05 8.95
C GLY A 213 32.21 -24.41 9.18
N GLN A 214 31.37 -24.49 8.13
CA GLN A 214 29.89 -24.57 8.25
C GLN A 214 29.29 -23.55 9.26
N LEU A 215 29.75 -22.30 9.22
CA LEU A 215 29.26 -21.22 10.09
C LEU A 215 28.29 -20.32 9.32
N LEU A 216 27.32 -19.74 10.03
CA LEU A 216 26.50 -18.66 9.48
C LEU A 216 27.32 -17.37 9.42
N THR A 217 27.23 -16.66 8.31
CA THR A 217 27.78 -15.31 8.14
C THR A 217 26.79 -14.45 7.36
N SER A 218 26.98 -13.13 7.42
CA SER A 218 26.11 -12.14 6.81
C SER A 218 26.90 -10.94 6.31
N GLY A 219 26.30 -10.18 5.40
CA GLY A 219 26.91 -8.98 4.86
C GLY A 219 27.06 -7.89 5.94
N TYR A 220 28.29 -7.45 6.21
CA TYR A 220 28.52 -6.19 6.93
C TYR A 220 28.24 -5.00 6.02
N THR A 221 27.72 -3.90 6.57
CA THR A 221 27.40 -2.71 5.76
C THR A 221 27.65 -1.40 6.50
N SER A 222 28.17 -0.40 5.77
CA SER A 222 28.65 0.85 6.37
C SER A 222 27.55 1.76 6.94
N TYR A 223 26.29 1.55 6.58
CA TYR A 223 25.16 2.41 6.98
C TYR A 223 24.36 1.93 8.20
N GLN A 224 24.69 0.79 8.81
CA GLN A 224 23.98 0.26 10.00
C GLN A 224 24.73 0.48 11.34
N GLY A 225 25.81 1.26 11.34
CA GLY A 225 26.50 1.66 12.58
C GLY A 225 27.31 0.55 13.26
N ILE A 226 27.59 -0.56 12.57
CA ILE A 226 28.47 -1.65 13.01
C ILE A 226 29.58 -1.79 11.98
N ASN A 227 30.84 -1.75 12.39
CA ASN A 227 31.95 -1.94 11.47
C ASN A 227 32.06 -3.38 10.99
N LYS A 228 32.43 -3.55 9.70
CA LYS A 228 33.07 -4.78 9.22
C LYS A 228 34.38 -5.00 10.00
N PRO A 229 34.57 -6.14 10.69
CA PRO A 229 35.79 -6.42 11.43
C PRO A 229 37.05 -6.25 10.57
N ILE A 230 38.05 -5.57 11.14
CA ILE A 230 39.35 -5.32 10.54
C ILE A 230 40.37 -6.00 11.45
N GLY A 231 40.58 -7.30 11.25
CA GLY A 231 41.52 -8.13 12.01
C GLY A 231 42.79 -8.44 11.21
N ASN A 232 43.69 -9.21 11.81
CA ASN A 232 44.89 -9.76 11.15
C ASN A 232 44.53 -10.91 10.17
N PHE A 233 43.70 -10.59 9.17
CA PHE A 233 43.32 -11.54 8.13
C PHE A 233 44.45 -11.72 7.09
N PRO A 234 44.51 -12.88 6.41
CA PRO A 234 45.35 -13.04 5.24
C PRO A 234 45.02 -11.99 4.16
N PRO A 235 46.01 -11.59 3.32
CA PRO A 235 45.79 -10.72 2.19
C PRO A 235 44.57 -11.11 1.34
N LYS A 236 43.72 -10.13 1.02
CA LYS A 236 42.48 -10.32 0.25
C LYS A 236 41.43 -11.23 0.93
N MET A 237 41.52 -11.46 2.24
CA MET A 237 40.54 -12.27 3.00
C MET A 237 39.99 -11.48 4.19
N GLY A 238 38.89 -11.97 4.77
CA GLY A 238 38.26 -11.35 5.94
C GLY A 238 36.77 -11.65 6.04
N LYS A 239 36.02 -10.68 6.55
CA LYS A 239 34.56 -10.75 6.64
C LYS A 239 33.85 -10.35 5.37
N CYS A 240 32.71 -11.00 5.11
CA CYS A 240 31.83 -10.68 4.01
C CYS A 240 31.22 -9.28 4.17
N SER A 241 31.34 -8.47 3.13
CA SER A 241 30.56 -7.24 2.99
C SER A 241 29.17 -7.57 2.46
N HIS A 242 28.21 -6.66 2.63
CA HIS A 242 26.94 -6.72 1.95
C HIS A 242 27.14 -6.48 0.45
N GLY A 243 27.95 -5.48 0.12
CA GLY A 243 28.25 -5.10 -1.26
C GLY A 243 27.11 -4.34 -1.92
N GLY A 244 27.20 -4.22 -3.25
CA GLY A 244 26.43 -3.26 -4.04
C GLY A 244 27.10 -1.89 -4.07
N PRO A 245 26.74 -1.00 -5.01
CA PRO A 245 27.53 0.18 -5.36
C PRO A 245 27.65 1.24 -4.25
N TYR A 246 26.75 1.21 -3.26
CA TYR A 246 26.67 2.19 -2.17
C TYR A 246 27.14 1.68 -0.80
N ASP A 247 27.48 0.39 -0.67
CA ASP A 247 28.08 -0.13 0.55
C ASP A 247 29.59 0.10 0.55
N SER A 248 30.06 1.17 1.18
CA SER A 248 31.50 1.46 1.29
C SER A 248 32.28 0.40 2.10
N SER A 249 31.61 -0.57 2.75
CA SER A 249 32.30 -1.72 3.35
C SER A 249 32.90 -2.64 2.29
N LYS A 250 32.38 -2.63 1.05
CA LYS A 250 32.84 -3.45 -0.09
C LYS A 250 34.30 -3.21 -0.47
N ASP A 251 34.86 -2.07 -0.08
CA ASP A 251 36.23 -1.64 -0.40
C ASP A 251 37.25 -2.08 0.68
N ILE A 252 36.77 -2.66 1.79
CA ILE A 252 37.58 -3.28 2.86
C ILE A 252 37.95 -4.72 2.44
N PRO A 253 39.18 -5.23 2.74
CA PRO A 253 39.62 -6.60 2.41
C PRO A 253 38.58 -7.71 2.64
N ALA A 254 38.62 -8.74 1.79
CA ALA A 254 37.42 -9.44 1.31
C ALA A 254 36.45 -8.47 0.62
N THR A 255 36.96 -7.82 -0.42
CA THR A 255 36.28 -6.77 -1.20
C THR A 255 35.15 -7.32 -2.06
N GLY A 256 34.04 -6.58 -2.18
CA GLY A 256 32.82 -6.99 -2.87
C GLY A 256 31.66 -7.19 -1.90
N GLY A 257 30.97 -8.33 -1.96
CA GLY A 257 29.93 -8.67 -0.98
C GLY A 257 29.19 -9.96 -1.29
N ILE A 258 28.06 -10.19 -0.61
CA ILE A 258 27.32 -11.47 -0.67
C ILE A 258 25.79 -11.32 -0.83
N ASN A 259 25.27 -10.11 -1.03
CA ASN A 259 23.82 -9.91 -1.09
C ASN A 259 23.19 -10.48 -2.38
N LYS A 260 21.95 -10.94 -2.25
CA LYS A 260 21.14 -11.65 -3.28
C LYS A 260 19.79 -10.94 -3.52
N GLU A 261 19.75 -9.62 -3.34
CA GLU A 261 18.52 -8.80 -3.27
C GLU A 261 17.80 -8.63 -4.61
N THR A 262 18.51 -8.73 -5.74
CA THR A 262 18.00 -8.57 -7.11
C THR A 262 18.81 -9.42 -8.09
N SER A 263 18.25 -9.73 -9.28
CA SER A 263 18.97 -10.38 -10.37
C SER A 263 19.90 -9.45 -11.16
N SER A 264 20.06 -8.18 -10.74
CA SER A 264 21.00 -7.24 -11.35
C SER A 264 22.44 -7.47 -10.83
N PRO A 265 23.40 -7.81 -11.70
CA PRO A 265 24.79 -8.01 -11.30
C PRO A 265 25.46 -6.72 -10.80
N GLU A 266 24.97 -5.55 -11.20
CA GLU A 266 25.48 -4.25 -10.76
C GLU A 266 25.11 -3.90 -9.31
N LEU A 267 24.05 -4.52 -8.78
CA LEU A 267 23.46 -4.21 -7.47
C LEU A 267 23.70 -5.32 -6.45
N SER A 268 23.53 -6.58 -6.87
CA SER A 268 23.72 -7.76 -6.03
C SER A 268 24.94 -8.55 -6.46
N PRO A 269 25.98 -8.66 -5.60
CA PRO A 269 27.18 -9.43 -5.93
C PRO A 269 26.90 -10.92 -6.20
N HIS A 270 25.89 -11.50 -5.55
CA HIS A 270 25.40 -12.87 -5.75
C HIS A 270 24.02 -12.89 -6.46
N PHE A 271 23.85 -12.03 -7.47
CA PHE A 271 22.62 -11.94 -8.28
C PHE A 271 22.16 -13.28 -8.89
N ASP A 272 23.10 -14.20 -9.14
CA ASP A 272 22.88 -15.54 -9.67
C ASP A 272 22.06 -16.44 -8.71
N LEU A 273 22.18 -16.20 -7.39
CA LEU A 273 21.44 -16.92 -6.36
C LEU A 273 20.11 -16.24 -5.98
N HIS A 274 19.78 -15.08 -6.58
CA HIS A 274 18.57 -14.31 -6.27
C HIS A 274 17.28 -15.14 -6.40
N LYS A 275 17.19 -15.98 -7.43
CA LYS A 275 16.05 -16.88 -7.64
C LYS A 275 15.87 -17.85 -6.48
N GLN A 276 16.94 -18.52 -6.06
CA GLN A 276 16.93 -19.51 -4.99
C GLN A 276 16.64 -18.85 -3.63
N ALA A 277 17.15 -17.63 -3.41
CA ALA A 277 16.83 -16.84 -2.23
C ALA A 277 15.33 -16.48 -2.16
N GLY A 278 14.73 -16.08 -3.29
CA GLY A 278 13.30 -15.82 -3.39
C GLY A 278 12.45 -17.07 -3.14
N GLU A 279 12.84 -18.20 -3.72
CA GLU A 279 12.18 -19.50 -3.54
C GLU A 279 12.26 -20.00 -2.08
N ALA A 280 13.43 -19.87 -1.44
CA ALA A 280 13.60 -20.17 -0.02
C ALA A 280 12.73 -19.27 0.86
N ALA A 281 12.64 -17.98 0.55
CA ALA A 281 11.85 -17.01 1.28
C ALA A 281 10.32 -17.23 1.12
N ILE A 282 9.87 -17.72 -0.04
CA ILE A 282 8.48 -18.17 -0.26
C ILE A 282 8.18 -19.37 0.64
N LYS A 283 9.02 -20.42 0.60
CA LYS A 283 8.83 -21.62 1.43
C LYS A 283 8.91 -21.31 2.94
N ALA A 284 9.80 -20.41 3.36
CA ALA A 284 9.87 -20.00 4.76
C ALA A 284 8.61 -19.21 5.19
N THR A 285 8.07 -18.37 4.31
CA THR A 285 6.79 -17.66 4.54
C THR A 285 5.62 -18.66 4.64
N TYR A 286 5.62 -19.68 3.78
CA TYR A 286 4.66 -20.79 3.81
C TYR A 286 4.75 -21.60 5.11
N ASP A 287 5.96 -22.03 5.52
CA ASP A 287 6.21 -22.82 6.74
C ASP A 287 5.85 -22.04 8.02
N PHE A 288 6.06 -20.72 8.02
CA PHE A 288 5.60 -19.85 9.10
C PHE A 288 4.07 -19.84 9.23
N LEU A 289 3.35 -19.85 8.10
CA LEU A 289 1.88 -19.83 8.08
C LEU A 289 1.28 -21.21 8.40
N ILE A 290 1.72 -22.29 7.74
CA ILE A 290 1.08 -23.61 7.83
C ILE A 290 2.03 -24.81 8.01
N GLY A 291 3.33 -24.58 8.26
CA GLY A 291 4.30 -25.65 8.52
C GLY A 291 3.87 -26.58 9.67
N ASN A 292 4.09 -27.88 9.50
CA ASN A 292 3.55 -28.89 10.41
C ASN A 292 4.07 -28.72 11.85
N GLY A 293 3.16 -28.63 12.83
CA GLY A 293 3.48 -28.49 14.26
C GLY A 293 4.03 -27.12 14.70
N THR A 294 4.41 -26.24 13.77
CA THR A 294 5.00 -24.92 14.09
C THR A 294 4.29 -23.73 13.45
N GLY A 295 3.58 -23.92 12.34
CA GLY A 295 2.91 -22.86 11.60
C GLY A 295 1.72 -22.27 12.36
N LEU A 296 1.38 -21.00 12.06
CA LEU A 296 0.23 -20.32 12.68
C LEU A 296 -1.06 -21.13 12.62
N LEU A 297 -1.34 -21.84 11.52
CA LEU A 297 -2.51 -22.72 11.40
C LEU A 297 -2.52 -23.83 12.46
N SER A 298 -1.38 -24.48 12.70
CA SER A 298 -1.25 -25.56 13.69
C SER A 298 -1.38 -25.05 15.12
N ILE A 299 -1.00 -23.79 15.39
CA ILE A 299 -1.00 -23.19 16.74
C ILE A 299 -2.35 -22.52 17.06
N LEU A 300 -2.96 -21.85 16.11
CA LEU A 300 -4.17 -21.04 16.30
C LEU A 300 -5.47 -21.77 15.90
N GLY A 301 -5.35 -22.83 15.11
CA GLY A 301 -6.47 -23.55 14.50
C GLY A 301 -7.12 -22.79 13.35
N VAL A 302 -7.86 -23.53 12.52
CA VAL A 302 -8.46 -23.05 11.25
C VAL A 302 -9.22 -21.74 11.42
N LYS A 303 -10.10 -21.63 12.43
CA LYS A 303 -10.96 -20.44 12.61
C LYS A 303 -10.13 -19.16 12.69
N LYS A 304 -9.19 -19.06 13.64
CA LYS A 304 -8.36 -17.86 13.84
C LYS A 304 -7.41 -17.63 12.67
N PHE A 305 -6.86 -18.70 12.10
CA PHE A 305 -6.02 -18.62 10.92
C PHE A 305 -6.75 -17.99 9.71
N THR A 306 -7.99 -18.39 9.46
CA THR A 306 -8.80 -17.82 8.36
C THR A 306 -9.16 -16.35 8.56
N GLU A 307 -9.21 -15.86 9.80
CA GLU A 307 -9.41 -14.42 10.10
C GLU A 307 -8.16 -13.59 9.75
N ILE A 308 -6.95 -14.09 10.10
CA ILE A 308 -5.67 -13.44 9.78
C ILE A 308 -5.56 -13.21 8.27
N LEU A 309 -5.89 -14.23 7.48
CA LEU A 309 -5.83 -14.17 6.01
C LEU A 309 -7.12 -13.62 5.34
N GLY A 310 -8.16 -13.27 6.10
CA GLY A 310 -9.43 -12.75 5.55
C GLY A 310 -10.25 -13.78 4.74
N MET A 311 -9.93 -15.06 4.87
CA MET A 311 -10.59 -16.18 4.17
C MET A 311 -11.97 -16.53 4.72
N ASN A 312 -12.29 -16.04 5.92
CA ASN A 312 -13.56 -16.27 6.61
C ASN A 312 -14.67 -15.28 6.22
N TYR A 313 -14.40 -14.32 5.33
CA TYR A 313 -15.36 -13.27 4.95
C TYR A 313 -16.66 -13.90 4.47
N LYS A 314 -17.73 -13.69 5.24
CA LYS A 314 -19.09 -14.00 4.83
C LYS A 314 -19.78 -12.70 4.49
N LYS A 315 -20.34 -12.62 3.29
CA LYS A 315 -21.20 -11.51 2.87
C LYS A 315 -22.26 -11.28 3.97
N PRO A 316 -22.44 -10.06 4.50
CA PRO A 316 -23.50 -9.82 5.49
C PRO A 316 -24.88 -10.12 4.90
N CYS A 317 -25.70 -10.94 5.56
CA CYS A 317 -27.09 -11.10 5.14
C CYS A 317 -27.84 -9.80 5.43
N TYR A 318 -28.46 -9.23 4.39
CA TYR A 318 -29.65 -8.39 4.57
C TYR A 318 -30.77 -8.99 3.72
N ASP A 319 -31.28 -10.14 4.15
CA ASP A 319 -32.58 -10.60 3.68
C ASP A 319 -33.65 -9.78 4.41
N CYS A 320 -34.03 -8.68 3.78
CA CYS A 320 -34.99 -7.72 4.31
C CYS A 320 -36.40 -8.28 4.55
N LEU A 321 -36.67 -9.50 4.07
CA LEU A 321 -37.99 -10.10 3.95
C LEU A 321 -38.04 -11.47 4.64
N ALA A 322 -36.96 -11.87 5.33
CA ALA A 322 -36.85 -13.09 6.12
C ALA A 322 -37.90 -13.21 7.24
N PRO A 323 -38.23 -14.44 7.67
CA PRO A 323 -39.18 -14.66 8.75
C PRO A 323 -38.63 -14.15 10.09
N GLY A 324 -39.53 -13.65 10.94
CA GLY A 324 -39.18 -12.96 12.19
C GLY A 324 -38.97 -11.45 12.05
N LEU A 325 -38.71 -10.95 10.83
CA LEU A 325 -38.47 -9.52 10.58
C LEU A 325 -39.76 -8.73 10.33
N SER A 326 -39.63 -7.42 10.25
CA SER A 326 -40.68 -6.49 9.82
C SER A 326 -40.40 -5.98 8.41
N VAL A 327 -41.42 -5.91 7.55
CA VAL A 327 -41.40 -5.00 6.40
C VAL A 327 -41.70 -3.61 6.91
N VAL A 328 -40.70 -2.74 6.95
CA VAL A 328 -40.84 -1.39 7.50
C VAL A 328 -40.76 -0.36 6.38
N ILE A 329 -41.83 0.38 6.20
CA ILE A 329 -41.98 1.39 5.16
C ILE A 329 -42.22 2.72 5.87
N VAL A 330 -41.35 3.67 5.60
CA VAL A 330 -41.40 5.01 6.21
C VAL A 330 -41.63 5.98 5.07
N MET A 331 -42.76 6.67 5.06
CA MET A 331 -43.25 7.40 3.90
C MET A 331 -43.77 8.78 4.25
N ASP A 332 -43.07 9.76 3.75
CA ASP A 332 -43.52 11.14 3.66
C ASP A 332 -44.80 11.24 2.84
N ASP A 333 -45.78 11.93 3.43
CA ASP A 333 -47.10 12.17 2.86
C ASP A 333 -47.40 13.66 2.67
N THR A 334 -46.38 14.52 2.65
CA THR A 334 -46.48 15.97 2.36
C THR A 334 -47.02 16.25 0.96
N GLY A 335 -47.56 17.45 0.73
CA GLY A 335 -48.12 17.87 -0.57
C GLY A 335 -47.10 17.88 -1.72
N SER A 336 -45.80 18.01 -1.43
CA SER A 336 -44.71 17.93 -2.41
C SER A 336 -44.49 16.51 -2.96
N MET A 337 -44.82 15.47 -2.18
CA MET A 337 -44.89 14.08 -2.66
C MET A 337 -46.06 13.80 -3.62
N SER A 338 -46.87 14.79 -4.04
CA SER A 338 -48.10 14.55 -4.82
C SER A 338 -47.91 13.91 -6.21
N GLY A 339 -46.76 14.08 -6.87
CA GLY A 339 -46.41 13.36 -8.10
C GLY A 339 -45.73 12.00 -7.88
N GLU A 340 -45.46 11.65 -6.62
CA GLU A 340 -44.46 10.66 -6.19
C GLU A 340 -45.05 9.56 -5.32
N ILE A 341 -45.94 9.94 -4.40
CA ILE A 341 -46.55 9.08 -3.40
C ILE A 341 -47.29 7.92 -4.06
N ARG A 342 -47.96 8.14 -5.20
CA ARG A 342 -48.65 7.08 -5.94
C ARG A 342 -47.72 5.97 -6.40
N GLU A 343 -46.46 6.26 -6.66
CA GLU A 343 -45.45 5.26 -6.96
C GLU A 343 -44.74 4.74 -5.71
N ALA A 344 -44.36 5.60 -4.76
CA ALA A 344 -43.87 5.11 -3.46
C ALA A 344 -44.89 4.14 -2.81
N THR A 345 -46.19 4.31 -3.08
CA THR A 345 -47.33 3.42 -2.78
C THR A 345 -47.45 2.22 -3.72
N GLN A 346 -47.63 2.41 -5.04
CA GLN A 346 -47.77 1.31 -6.03
C GLN A 346 -46.63 0.32 -5.87
N HIS A 347 -45.49 0.87 -5.51
CA HIS A 347 -44.42 0.07 -5.04
C HIS A 347 -43.85 0.61 -3.73
N SER A 348 -44.72 0.45 -2.75
CA SER A 348 -44.51 -0.30 -1.51
C SER A 348 -45.34 -1.59 -1.55
N ILE A 349 -46.47 -1.55 -2.28
CA ILE A 349 -47.37 -2.66 -2.58
C ILE A 349 -46.63 -3.85 -3.23
N ASP A 350 -45.66 -3.64 -4.11
CA ASP A 350 -44.91 -4.76 -4.70
C ASP A 350 -44.07 -5.50 -3.61
N ILE A 351 -43.30 -4.81 -2.73
CA ILE A 351 -42.59 -5.44 -1.58
C ILE A 351 -43.58 -6.29 -0.78
N VAL A 352 -44.76 -5.70 -0.48
CA VAL A 352 -45.78 -6.33 0.34
C VAL A 352 -46.44 -7.51 -0.38
N ASN A 353 -46.70 -7.44 -1.69
CA ASN A 353 -47.23 -8.54 -2.51
C ASN A 353 -46.37 -9.80 -2.41
N GLN A 354 -45.10 -9.65 -2.08
CA GLN A 354 -44.11 -10.70 -2.18
C GLN A 354 -43.61 -11.18 -0.83
N ALA A 355 -43.46 -10.29 0.14
CA ALA A 355 -43.63 -10.63 1.54
C ALA A 355 -44.92 -11.47 1.80
N LYS A 356 -45.95 -11.35 0.95
CA LYS A 356 -47.12 -12.24 0.93
C LYS A 356 -46.96 -13.55 0.16
N LEU A 357 -46.24 -13.62 -0.98
CA LEU A 357 -45.96 -14.91 -1.64
C LEU A 357 -45.09 -15.81 -0.75
N LEU A 358 -44.36 -15.19 0.17
CA LEU A 358 -43.56 -15.79 1.23
C LEU A 358 -44.35 -16.62 2.26
N GLY A 359 -45.63 -16.32 2.48
CA GLY A 359 -46.47 -17.05 3.43
C GLY A 359 -45.85 -17.17 4.82
N VAL A 360 -45.73 -18.40 5.34
CA VAL A 360 -45.15 -18.69 6.66
C VAL A 360 -43.65 -18.46 6.77
N ASN A 361 -42.94 -18.41 5.63
CA ASN A 361 -41.52 -18.05 5.60
C ASN A 361 -41.34 -16.52 5.59
N GLY A 362 -42.43 -15.75 5.63
CA GLY A 362 -42.45 -14.30 5.45
C GLY A 362 -42.24 -13.46 6.69
N PRO A 363 -42.07 -12.13 6.51
CA PRO A 363 -41.87 -11.20 7.61
C PRO A 363 -43.09 -11.22 8.53
N SER A 364 -42.83 -11.24 9.84
CA SER A 364 -43.87 -11.44 10.87
C SER A 364 -44.84 -10.28 11.01
N ASN A 365 -44.54 -9.10 10.46
CA ASN A 365 -45.45 -7.96 10.41
C ASN A 365 -45.01 -6.91 9.39
N TYR A 366 -45.94 -6.03 9.07
CA TYR A 366 -45.78 -4.84 8.25
C TYR A 366 -45.93 -3.60 9.12
N VAL A 367 -45.03 -2.64 8.96
CA VAL A 367 -45.06 -1.34 9.64
C VAL A 367 -45.07 -0.27 8.56
N LEU A 368 -46.10 0.58 8.59
CA LEU A 368 -46.14 1.84 7.85
C LEU A 368 -45.99 2.97 8.87
N SER A 369 -44.97 3.81 8.73
CA SER A 369 -44.94 5.10 9.41
C SER A 369 -45.01 6.20 8.35
N THR A 370 -45.89 7.17 8.55
CA THR A 370 -45.91 8.38 7.72
C THR A 370 -45.62 9.63 8.52
N PHE A 371 -45.25 10.70 7.84
CA PHE A 371 -44.92 11.97 8.47
C PHE A 371 -44.95 13.12 7.47
N ASN A 372 -45.22 14.30 8.02
CA ASN A 372 -45.18 15.61 7.42
C ASN A 372 -44.87 16.63 8.54
N ASP A 373 -44.83 17.92 8.23
CA ASP A 373 -44.84 18.98 9.23
C ASP A 373 -46.29 19.42 9.55
N PRO A 374 -46.80 19.22 10.79
CA PRO A 374 -46.11 18.71 11.99
C PRO A 374 -46.40 17.22 12.33
N ASP A 375 -47.27 16.54 11.58
CA ASP A 375 -47.88 15.29 12.01
C ASP A 375 -47.06 14.04 11.64
N THR A 376 -47.09 13.02 12.51
CA THR A 376 -46.52 11.70 12.19
C THR A 376 -47.50 10.59 12.57
N THR A 377 -47.66 9.59 11.71
CA THR A 377 -48.52 8.44 11.95
C THR A 377 -47.72 7.14 11.97
N ILE A 378 -48.24 6.12 12.65
CA ILE A 378 -47.70 4.77 12.58
C ILE A 378 -48.80 3.72 12.68
N ARG A 379 -48.71 2.72 11.80
CA ARG A 379 -49.68 1.62 11.67
C ARG A 379 -48.89 0.32 11.55
N LYS A 380 -49.33 -0.73 12.25
CA LYS A 380 -48.68 -2.04 12.27
C LYS A 380 -49.73 -3.14 12.13
N THR A 381 -49.52 -4.06 11.19
CA THR A 381 -50.42 -5.20 10.93
C THR A 381 -49.62 -6.46 10.62
N THR A 382 -50.24 -7.63 10.79
CA THR A 382 -49.71 -8.91 10.29
C THR A 382 -50.28 -9.29 8.92
N ASP A 383 -51.32 -8.60 8.43
CA ASP A 383 -51.90 -8.85 7.11
C ASP A 383 -51.35 -7.88 6.06
N GLY A 384 -50.57 -8.41 5.11
CA GLY A 384 -50.08 -7.64 3.98
C GLY A 384 -51.21 -7.10 3.08
N THR A 385 -52.43 -7.64 3.15
CA THR A 385 -53.61 -7.08 2.44
C THR A 385 -54.03 -5.76 3.05
N GLU A 386 -54.11 -5.68 4.38
CA GLU A 386 -54.38 -4.46 5.12
C GLU A 386 -53.27 -3.42 4.90
N MET A 387 -52.00 -3.83 4.95
CA MET A 387 -50.86 -2.95 4.61
C MET A 387 -51.01 -2.36 3.19
N LYS A 388 -51.42 -3.16 2.19
CA LYS A 388 -51.71 -2.66 0.84
C LYS A 388 -52.90 -1.71 0.80
N GLN A 389 -53.95 -1.92 1.59
CA GLN A 389 -55.07 -0.99 1.68
C GLN A 389 -54.64 0.35 2.28
N TRP A 390 -53.79 0.34 3.33
CA TRP A 390 -53.22 1.57 3.88
C TRP A 390 -52.40 2.31 2.84
N LEU A 391 -51.49 1.62 2.14
CA LEU A 391 -50.69 2.19 1.06
C LEU A 391 -51.57 2.76 -0.06
N HIS A 392 -52.57 2.01 -0.55
CA HIS A 392 -53.51 2.46 -1.59
C HIS A 392 -54.29 3.73 -1.20
N ASN A 393 -54.57 3.91 0.09
CA ASN A 393 -55.29 5.06 0.62
C ASN A 393 -54.37 6.23 1.00
N LEU A 394 -53.04 6.13 0.83
CA LEU A 394 -52.13 7.26 1.03
C LEU A 394 -52.32 8.30 -0.07
N THR A 395 -52.57 9.54 0.34
CA THR A 395 -52.65 10.72 -0.51
C THR A 395 -51.74 11.80 0.05
N ALA A 396 -50.93 12.42 -0.81
CA ALA A 396 -50.13 13.58 -0.45
C ALA A 396 -51.02 14.72 0.03
N HIS A 397 -50.73 15.27 1.21
CA HIS A 397 -51.51 16.31 1.86
C HIS A 397 -50.64 17.14 2.83
N GLY A 398 -51.06 18.37 3.16
CA GLY A 398 -50.33 19.21 4.11
C GLY A 398 -48.88 19.51 3.68
N GLY A 399 -48.02 19.71 4.66
CA GLY A 399 -46.66 20.24 4.49
C GLY A 399 -46.62 21.75 4.69
N GLY A 400 -45.78 22.22 5.63
CA GLY A 400 -45.56 23.63 5.94
C GLY A 400 -44.40 24.19 5.11
N ASP A 401 -43.21 24.19 5.70
CA ASP A 401 -41.94 24.48 5.02
C ASP A 401 -41.01 23.27 5.04
N CYS A 402 -40.32 23.03 3.94
CA CYS A 402 -39.22 22.07 3.88
C CYS A 402 -38.00 22.68 4.59
N PRO A 403 -37.36 22.02 5.59
CA PRO A 403 -37.27 20.56 5.79
C PRO A 403 -38.41 19.89 6.61
N GLU A 404 -38.48 18.56 6.62
CA GLU A 404 -39.61 17.79 7.22
C GLU A 404 -39.21 16.97 8.47
N MET A 405 -40.19 16.43 9.23
CA MET A 405 -39.98 15.64 10.48
C MET A 405 -39.47 14.20 10.26
N ALA A 406 -38.52 14.06 9.34
CA ALA A 406 -38.01 12.82 8.78
C ALA A 406 -37.33 11.87 9.78
N LEU A 407 -36.54 12.37 10.74
CA LEU A 407 -35.88 11.47 11.70
C LEU A 407 -36.88 10.92 12.71
N THR A 408 -37.93 11.68 13.04
CA THR A 408 -39.04 11.26 13.89
C THR A 408 -39.85 10.16 13.23
N GLY A 409 -40.17 10.30 11.93
CA GLY A 409 -40.77 9.21 11.13
C GLY A 409 -39.92 7.93 11.13
N ILE A 410 -38.60 8.06 10.92
CA ILE A 410 -37.67 6.92 11.04
C ILE A 410 -37.71 6.32 12.46
N ILE A 411 -37.65 7.13 13.52
CA ILE A 411 -37.58 6.64 14.91
C ILE A 411 -38.87 5.92 15.32
N ASN A 412 -40.04 6.44 14.95
CA ASN A 412 -41.32 5.77 15.18
C ASN A 412 -41.33 4.38 14.55
N ALA A 413 -40.91 4.30 13.28
CA ALA A 413 -40.80 3.04 12.56
C ALA A 413 -39.77 2.08 13.16
N LEU A 414 -38.58 2.56 13.51
CA LEU A 414 -37.54 1.79 14.21
C LEU A 414 -38.07 1.24 15.54
N ASN A 415 -38.87 2.00 16.28
CA ASN A 415 -39.47 1.55 17.54
C ASN A 415 -40.51 0.43 17.33
N ALA A 416 -41.37 0.54 16.31
CA ALA A 416 -42.37 -0.49 15.99
C ALA A 416 -41.78 -1.72 15.27
N ALA A 417 -40.64 -1.59 14.60
CA ALA A 417 -39.97 -2.65 13.88
C ALA A 417 -39.36 -3.73 14.79
N ASN A 418 -39.38 -4.97 14.31
CA ASN A 418 -38.63 -6.07 14.90
C ASN A 418 -37.11 -5.84 14.67
N PRO A 419 -36.22 -6.26 15.59
CA PRO A 419 -34.77 -6.26 15.34
C PRO A 419 -34.37 -7.04 14.09
N GLY A 420 -33.26 -6.65 13.44
CA GLY A 420 -32.75 -7.25 12.20
C GLY A 420 -33.44 -6.78 10.91
N SER A 421 -34.58 -6.09 11.01
CA SER A 421 -35.39 -5.67 9.86
C SER A 421 -34.70 -4.68 8.92
N CYS A 422 -35.22 -4.53 7.69
CA CYS A 422 -34.88 -3.41 6.82
C CYS A 422 -35.98 -2.33 6.86
N VAL A 423 -35.56 -1.07 6.72
CA VAL A 423 -36.45 0.08 6.57
C VAL A 423 -36.26 0.68 5.19
N PHE A 424 -37.35 0.70 4.43
CA PHE A 424 -37.45 1.38 3.14
C PHE A 424 -37.99 2.77 3.39
N PHE A 425 -37.11 3.77 3.26
CA PHE A 425 -37.40 5.13 3.68
C PHE A 425 -37.63 6.04 2.48
N PHE A 426 -38.76 6.75 2.52
CA PHE A 426 -39.25 7.75 1.56
C PHE A 426 -39.62 9.06 2.33
N THR A 427 -38.92 10.17 2.05
CA THR A 427 -39.07 11.61 2.34
C THR A 427 -38.53 12.47 1.24
N ASP A 428 -39.31 13.37 0.71
CA ASP A 428 -38.73 14.27 -0.24
C ASP A 428 -37.60 15.10 0.44
N ALA A 429 -37.85 15.60 1.63
CA ALA A 429 -37.04 16.64 2.24
C ALA A 429 -35.65 16.27 2.78
N ASP A 430 -34.93 17.34 3.12
CA ASP A 430 -33.97 17.32 4.23
C ASP A 430 -34.74 17.10 5.56
N ALA A 431 -34.05 16.74 6.65
CA ALA A 431 -34.70 16.60 7.95
C ALA A 431 -34.67 17.90 8.78
N LYS A 432 -35.82 18.33 9.30
CA LYS A 432 -35.99 19.46 10.23
C LYS A 432 -35.43 19.13 11.62
N ASP A 433 -35.50 17.87 12.00
CA ASP A 433 -35.19 17.33 13.33
C ASP A 433 -33.79 16.71 13.44
N GLU A 434 -32.78 17.30 12.78
CA GLU A 434 -31.43 16.70 12.62
C GLU A 434 -30.76 16.28 13.94
N ASP A 435 -31.10 16.84 15.11
CA ASP A 435 -30.45 16.43 16.35
C ASP A 435 -30.80 15.02 16.80
N ARG A 436 -31.89 14.47 16.27
CA ARG A 436 -32.26 13.06 16.43
C ARG A 436 -31.38 12.13 15.58
N LYS A 437 -30.43 12.65 14.79
CA LYS A 437 -29.44 11.87 14.00
C LYS A 437 -28.85 10.71 14.78
N ASN A 438 -28.32 11.02 15.95
CA ASN A 438 -27.60 10.05 16.76
C ASN A 438 -28.56 9.08 17.50
N GLU A 439 -29.86 9.38 17.51
CA GLU A 439 -30.93 8.51 18.04
C GLU A 439 -31.35 7.49 16.98
N VAL A 440 -31.48 7.92 15.72
CA VAL A 440 -31.59 7.03 14.56
C VAL A 440 -30.40 6.08 14.51
N ILE A 441 -29.15 6.59 14.53
CA ILE A 441 -27.93 5.75 14.52
C ILE A 441 -27.93 4.76 15.69
N GLN A 442 -28.32 5.21 16.90
CA GLN A 442 -28.36 4.35 18.07
C GLN A 442 -29.43 3.25 17.94
N LEU A 443 -30.66 3.58 17.54
CA LEU A 443 -31.74 2.61 17.38
C LEU A 443 -31.46 1.61 16.24
N VAL A 444 -30.87 2.09 15.14
CA VAL A 444 -30.37 1.25 14.05
C VAL A 444 -29.35 0.24 14.56
N ASN A 445 -28.34 0.70 15.30
CA ASN A 445 -27.28 -0.18 15.80
C ASN A 445 -27.77 -1.12 16.93
N ASP A 446 -28.64 -0.62 17.82
CA ASP A 446 -29.23 -1.39 18.92
C ASP A 446 -30.19 -2.48 18.41
N LYS A 447 -31.00 -2.18 17.39
CA LYS A 447 -31.91 -3.16 16.76
C LYS A 447 -31.31 -3.87 15.55
N LYS A 448 -30.06 -3.61 15.17
CA LYS A 448 -29.39 -4.17 13.97
C LYS A 448 -30.19 -3.95 12.66
N ILE A 449 -30.88 -2.82 12.54
CA ILE A 449 -31.80 -2.53 11.42
C ILE A 449 -31.05 -1.88 10.24
N LYS A 450 -31.29 -2.35 9.01
CA LYS A 450 -30.71 -1.72 7.80
C LYS A 450 -31.59 -0.59 7.29
N LEU A 451 -31.05 0.62 7.20
CA LEU A 451 -31.73 1.74 6.54
C LEU A 451 -31.38 1.79 5.04
N LEU A 452 -32.43 1.75 4.21
CA LEU A 452 -32.37 1.92 2.76
C LEU A 452 -33.06 3.26 2.40
N TYR A 453 -32.23 4.25 2.07
CA TYR A 453 -32.65 5.62 1.82
C TYR A 453 -32.93 5.82 0.34
N PHE A 454 -34.20 5.88 -0.04
CA PHE A 454 -34.59 6.12 -1.42
C PHE A 454 -34.65 7.62 -1.73
N LEU A 455 -33.60 8.38 -1.49
CA LEU A 455 -33.63 9.85 -1.66
C LEU A 455 -34.02 10.29 -3.10
N ARG A 456 -34.45 11.54 -3.27
CA ARG A 456 -34.37 12.29 -4.54
C ARG A 456 -34.12 13.74 -4.15
N GLY A 457 -33.61 14.54 -5.08
CA GLY A 457 -33.10 15.87 -4.75
C GLY A 457 -34.17 16.85 -4.25
N GLN A 458 -33.98 17.30 -3.00
CA GLN A 458 -34.52 18.48 -2.30
C GLN A 458 -36.04 18.65 -2.27
N CYS A 459 -36.69 18.79 -1.09
CA CYS A 459 -38.16 18.86 -1.03
C CYS A 459 -38.71 20.16 -1.60
N SER A 460 -39.62 20.12 -2.58
CA SER A 460 -39.61 19.27 -3.79
C SER A 460 -39.58 17.69 -3.73
N SER A 461 -38.59 16.97 -4.29
CA SER A 461 -38.26 15.50 -4.19
C SER A 461 -39.27 14.31 -4.31
N ARG A 462 -39.31 13.26 -3.44
CA ARG A 462 -38.62 11.92 -3.43
C ARG A 462 -38.90 10.83 -4.52
N ARG A 463 -38.19 9.71 -4.33
CA ARG A 463 -38.09 8.50 -5.13
C ARG A 463 -39.27 7.59 -4.83
N ARG A 464 -39.40 6.64 -5.72
CA ARG A 464 -40.55 5.78 -5.94
C ARG A 464 -40.23 4.38 -5.37
N ARG A 465 -41.18 3.44 -5.38
CA ARG A 465 -40.97 2.01 -5.72
C ARG A 465 -40.22 1.03 -4.76
N SER A 466 -40.62 -0.23 -4.95
CA SER A 466 -40.55 -1.51 -4.23
C SER A 466 -40.57 -2.70 -5.23
N ASP A 467 -40.78 -3.92 -4.72
CA ASP A 467 -39.96 -5.10 -5.08
C ASP A 467 -40.75 -6.41 -5.33
N PHE A 468 -40.10 -7.53 -5.66
CA PHE A 468 -40.75 -8.84 -5.78
C PHE A 468 -39.78 -10.02 -5.39
N THR A 469 -40.05 -10.79 -4.29
CA THR A 469 -39.23 -11.86 -3.59
C THR A 469 -39.09 -13.30 -4.18
N LEU A 470 -38.19 -14.08 -3.52
CA LEU A 470 -38.09 -15.56 -3.31
C LEU A 470 -37.39 -16.52 -4.32
N PRO A 471 -36.87 -17.72 -3.89
CA PRO A 471 -36.95 -18.44 -2.59
C PRO A 471 -35.59 -18.96 -1.99
N ASP A 472 -35.66 -20.02 -1.15
CA ASP A 472 -34.66 -20.52 -0.17
C ASP A 472 -33.35 -21.18 -0.67
N ASN A 473 -32.19 -20.62 -0.25
CA ASN A 473 -30.92 -21.31 0.08
C ASN A 473 -29.86 -20.25 0.45
N ILE A 474 -29.69 -19.93 1.74
CA ILE A 474 -28.99 -18.68 2.15
C ILE A 474 -27.57 -18.92 2.69
N GLN A 475 -26.60 -18.23 2.08
CA GLN A 475 -25.15 -18.41 2.23
C GLN A 475 -24.47 -17.24 3.00
N CYS A 476 -25.09 -16.72 4.07
CA CYS A 476 -24.59 -15.54 4.79
C CYS A 476 -24.91 -15.52 6.30
N ILE A 477 -24.41 -14.52 7.04
CA ILE A 477 -24.56 -14.38 8.51
C ILE A 477 -25.63 -13.31 8.86
N PRO A 478 -26.59 -13.60 9.76
CA PRO A 478 -27.40 -12.59 10.46
C PRO A 478 -26.61 -11.90 11.59
N ASN A 479 -26.75 -10.58 11.72
CA ASN A 479 -25.99 -9.76 12.68
C ASN A 479 -26.28 -10.09 14.15
N ASP A 480 -25.30 -10.66 14.87
CA ASP A 480 -25.25 -10.62 16.34
C ASP A 480 -23.98 -9.88 16.83
N ASP A 481 -23.98 -9.58 18.12
CA ASP A 481 -22.92 -9.04 18.98
C ASP A 481 -22.59 -7.53 18.97
N SER A 482 -22.85 -6.96 20.15
CA SER A 482 -21.99 -6.07 20.95
C SER A 482 -21.94 -4.52 20.76
N LYS A 483 -22.66 -3.86 21.70
CA LYS A 483 -22.25 -2.76 22.61
C LYS A 483 -22.03 -1.30 22.14
N ARG A 484 -22.62 -0.39 22.94
CA ARG A 484 -22.71 1.10 22.86
C ARG A 484 -21.40 1.77 23.38
N VAL A 485 -21.04 3.04 23.18
CA VAL A 485 -21.70 4.32 23.59
C VAL A 485 -20.97 5.54 22.97
N GLY A 486 -21.70 6.58 22.49
CA GLY A 486 -21.48 7.99 22.93
C GLY A 486 -21.67 9.10 21.87
N ARG A 487 -22.27 10.26 22.24
CA ARG A 487 -22.63 11.39 21.32
C ARG A 487 -21.86 12.69 21.70
N LYS A 488 -21.57 13.66 20.81
CA LYS A 488 -22.54 14.68 20.27
C LYS A 488 -21.90 15.63 19.21
N ARG A 489 -22.73 15.99 18.20
CA ARG A 489 -23.03 17.33 17.57
C ARG A 489 -21.90 18.25 17.01
N ARG A 490 -22.11 19.08 15.96
CA ARG A 490 -23.17 19.25 14.90
C ARG A 490 -22.64 20.25 13.83
N GLY A 491 -23.08 20.22 12.57
CA GLY A 491 -22.83 21.33 11.63
C GLY A 491 -22.99 21.03 10.13
N SER A 492 -24.05 21.58 9.51
CA SER A 492 -24.28 21.81 8.07
C SER A 492 -24.38 20.63 7.09
N GLY A 493 -25.62 20.36 6.65
CA GLY A 493 -25.95 19.77 5.35
C GLY A 493 -27.03 18.68 5.43
N GLY A 494 -28.23 18.93 4.86
CA GLY A 494 -29.36 18.01 4.99
C GLY A 494 -29.24 16.69 4.21
N PHE A 495 -28.72 16.70 2.99
CA PHE A 495 -28.35 15.44 2.31
C PHE A 495 -27.10 14.79 2.93
N ASN A 496 -26.14 15.61 3.37
CA ASN A 496 -25.00 15.18 4.17
C ASN A 496 -25.46 14.52 5.50
N LEU A 497 -26.63 14.85 6.04
CA LEU A 497 -27.20 14.22 7.24
C LEU A 497 -27.54 12.75 6.97
N PHE A 498 -28.31 12.48 5.93
CA PHE A 498 -28.66 11.10 5.57
C PHE A 498 -27.43 10.33 5.09
N GLU A 499 -26.51 10.95 4.33
CA GLU A 499 -25.20 10.39 3.97
C GLU A 499 -24.33 10.10 5.19
N THR A 500 -24.34 10.96 6.20
CA THR A 500 -23.67 10.74 7.49
C THR A 500 -24.32 9.60 8.26
N ILE A 501 -25.65 9.49 8.32
CA ILE A 501 -26.31 8.37 9.01
C ILE A 501 -26.02 7.06 8.26
N ALA A 502 -26.16 7.03 6.93
CA ALA A 502 -25.91 5.85 6.11
C ALA A 502 -24.45 5.38 6.26
N SER A 503 -23.46 6.26 6.11
CA SER A 503 -22.05 5.92 6.36
C SER A 503 -21.78 5.48 7.81
N SER A 504 -22.45 6.08 8.80
CA SER A 504 -22.32 5.69 10.23
C SER A 504 -23.06 4.40 10.62
N THR A 505 -23.91 3.85 9.74
CA THR A 505 -24.76 2.67 10.02
C THR A 505 -24.59 1.55 8.98
N GLY A 506 -23.68 1.73 8.00
CA GLY A 506 -23.60 0.88 6.82
C GLY A 506 -24.85 0.91 5.93
N GLY A 507 -25.76 1.88 6.12
CA GLY A 507 -26.95 2.10 5.30
C GLY A 507 -26.62 2.42 3.84
N HIS A 508 -27.61 2.35 2.96
CA HIS A 508 -27.42 2.60 1.53
C HIS A 508 -28.32 3.71 1.03
N ILE A 509 -27.75 4.59 0.20
CA ILE A 509 -28.44 5.75 -0.36
C ILE A 509 -28.61 5.60 -1.86
N VAL A 510 -29.83 5.92 -2.28
CA VAL A 510 -30.36 5.64 -3.59
C VAL A 510 -31.12 6.93 -4.01
N HIS A 511 -30.50 7.88 -4.75
CA HIS A 511 -31.15 9.11 -5.33
C HIS A 511 -31.89 8.97 -6.72
N THR A 512 -33.22 9.20 -6.92
CA THR A 512 -33.90 9.32 -8.28
C THR A 512 -34.25 10.78 -8.70
N SER A 513 -34.92 11.01 -9.85
CA SER A 513 -36.34 11.41 -9.90
C SER A 513 -37.34 10.31 -10.36
N SER A 514 -37.41 9.91 -11.64
CA SER A 514 -38.60 9.19 -12.21
C SER A 514 -38.47 7.70 -12.64
N SER A 515 -39.61 7.12 -13.01
CA SER A 515 -40.00 5.93 -13.85
C SER A 515 -39.23 4.59 -13.88
N SER A 516 -37.90 4.55 -13.72
CA SER A 516 -37.08 3.35 -13.93
C SER A 516 -36.78 2.57 -12.66
N LEU A 517 -37.43 2.85 -11.52
CA LEU A 517 -37.07 2.08 -10.33
C LEU A 517 -37.50 0.60 -10.38
N GLY A 518 -38.27 0.17 -11.39
CA GLY A 518 -38.64 -1.24 -11.57
C GLY A 518 -37.52 -2.03 -12.22
N SER A 519 -36.86 -1.39 -13.19
CA SER A 519 -35.57 -1.88 -13.66
C SER A 519 -34.49 -1.66 -12.61
N ILE A 520 -34.46 -0.59 -11.79
CA ILE A 520 -33.38 -0.41 -10.80
C ILE A 520 -33.53 -1.30 -9.55
N LEU A 521 -34.72 -1.55 -8.99
CA LEU A 521 -34.87 -2.60 -7.96
C LEU A 521 -34.68 -3.97 -8.59
N GLY A 522 -35.29 -4.25 -9.75
CA GLY A 522 -35.04 -5.47 -10.50
C GLY A 522 -33.54 -5.69 -10.81
N THR A 523 -32.78 -4.61 -11.04
CA THR A 523 -31.33 -4.62 -11.27
C THR A 523 -30.52 -4.59 -9.97
N PHE A 524 -31.06 -4.13 -8.84
CA PHE A 524 -30.41 -4.28 -7.52
C PHE A 524 -30.53 -5.73 -7.04
N VAL A 525 -31.70 -6.34 -7.22
CA VAL A 525 -31.97 -7.78 -7.06
C VAL A 525 -31.10 -8.59 -8.04
N LYS A 526 -30.98 -8.16 -9.31
CA LYS A 526 -30.17 -8.83 -10.35
C LYS A 526 -28.66 -8.55 -10.34
N ASN A 527 -28.18 -7.46 -9.71
CA ASN A 527 -26.73 -7.19 -9.62
C ASN A 527 -26.05 -7.96 -8.48
N ASN A 528 -26.83 -8.65 -7.63
CA ASN A 528 -26.31 -9.79 -6.88
C ASN A 528 -26.03 -11.03 -7.77
N MET A 529 -26.16 -10.94 -9.10
CA MET A 529 -25.83 -12.00 -10.08
C MET A 529 -24.55 -11.74 -10.91
N GLY A 530 -23.61 -10.93 -10.43
CA GLY A 530 -22.19 -11.05 -10.81
C GLY A 530 -21.71 -10.43 -12.13
N VAL A 531 -21.88 -9.11 -12.34
CA VAL A 531 -21.12 -8.36 -13.36
C VAL A 531 -20.52 -7.09 -12.77
N SER A 532 -19.20 -6.90 -12.94
CA SER A 532 -18.46 -5.74 -12.41
C SER A 532 -18.90 -4.43 -13.06
N LYS A 533 -19.13 -3.40 -12.24
CA LYS A 533 -19.38 -2.03 -12.71
C LYS A 533 -18.06 -1.30 -12.94
N VAL A 534 -17.86 -0.80 -14.15
CA VAL A 534 -16.65 -0.07 -14.56
C VAL A 534 -16.95 1.39 -14.92
N GLY A 535 -16.03 2.31 -14.61
CA GLY A 535 -16.10 3.69 -15.09
C GLY A 535 -15.45 3.82 -16.47
N VAL A 536 -15.97 4.72 -17.31
CA VAL A 536 -15.46 4.93 -18.69
C VAL A 536 -14.89 6.35 -18.84
N THR A 537 -15.69 7.40 -18.63
CA THR A 537 -15.20 8.79 -18.75
C THR A 537 -16.11 9.82 -18.09
N THR A 538 -15.53 10.79 -17.40
CA THR A 538 -16.20 11.98 -16.86
C THR A 538 -15.75 13.25 -17.59
N PHE A 539 -16.66 14.16 -17.89
CA PHE A 539 -16.38 15.44 -18.56
C PHE A 539 -17.46 16.50 -18.29
N GLU A 540 -17.21 17.75 -18.66
CA GLU A 540 -18.23 18.81 -18.73
C GLU A 540 -18.69 19.01 -20.18
N LEU A 541 -20.01 19.09 -20.38
CA LEU A 541 -20.65 19.27 -21.68
C LEU A 541 -21.37 20.62 -21.71
N SER A 542 -20.96 21.48 -22.64
CA SER A 542 -21.53 22.81 -22.85
C SER A 542 -22.54 22.81 -24.00
N SER A 543 -23.46 23.76 -23.97
CA SER A 543 -24.42 24.02 -25.07
C SER A 543 -23.76 24.01 -26.45
N GLY A 544 -24.33 23.25 -27.39
CA GLY A 544 -23.88 23.22 -28.79
C GLY A 544 -22.53 22.53 -29.03
N SER A 545 -21.86 22.01 -28.00
CA SER A 545 -20.67 21.17 -28.20
C SER A 545 -21.04 19.69 -28.29
N SER A 546 -20.28 18.98 -29.12
CA SER A 546 -20.25 17.51 -29.18
C SER A 546 -19.08 17.01 -28.34
N HIS A 547 -19.29 15.96 -27.55
CA HIS A 547 -18.20 15.23 -26.89
C HIS A 547 -18.20 13.77 -27.36
N LEU A 548 -17.01 13.24 -27.65
CA LEU A 548 -16.83 11.87 -28.12
C LEU A 548 -16.63 10.92 -26.95
N ILE A 549 -17.43 9.86 -26.92
CA ILE A 549 -17.37 8.77 -25.94
C ILE A 549 -16.89 7.52 -26.69
N HIS A 550 -15.76 6.95 -26.28
CA HIS A 550 -15.25 5.72 -26.87
C HIS A 550 -15.85 4.53 -26.13
N VAL A 551 -16.48 3.62 -26.88
CA VAL A 551 -17.11 2.40 -26.36
C VAL A 551 -16.44 1.20 -27.00
N ASP A 552 -15.93 0.30 -26.18
CA ASP A 552 -15.32 -0.96 -26.62
C ASP A 552 -16.26 -2.15 -26.46
N SER A 553 -15.89 -3.28 -27.08
CA SER A 553 -16.70 -4.50 -27.13
C SER A 553 -16.80 -5.27 -25.81
N ASP A 554 -16.03 -4.91 -24.77
CA ASP A 554 -16.13 -5.53 -23.45
C ASP A 554 -17.32 -4.97 -22.64
N LEU A 555 -17.85 -3.79 -23.02
CA LEU A 555 -19.02 -3.20 -22.37
C LEU A 555 -20.33 -3.88 -22.81
N THR A 556 -20.90 -4.65 -21.89
CA THR A 556 -22.23 -5.30 -22.02
C THR A 556 -23.40 -4.37 -21.67
N LEU A 557 -23.11 -3.28 -20.94
CA LEU A 557 -24.02 -2.19 -20.62
C LEU A 557 -23.22 -0.88 -20.66
N MET A 558 -23.81 0.18 -21.21
CA MET A 558 -23.33 1.55 -21.12
C MET A 558 -24.38 2.41 -20.39
N THR A 559 -23.92 3.25 -19.47
CA THR A 559 -24.75 4.21 -18.72
C THR A 559 -24.11 5.59 -18.75
N VAL A 560 -24.83 6.59 -19.28
CA VAL A 560 -24.40 8.00 -19.34
C VAL A 560 -25.26 8.81 -18.39
N ARG A 561 -24.68 9.35 -17.31
CA ARG A 561 -25.36 10.29 -16.40
C ARG A 561 -24.93 11.72 -16.70
N ILE A 562 -25.88 12.62 -16.86
CA ILE A 562 -25.69 14.03 -17.23
C ILE A 562 -26.31 14.88 -16.14
N LYS A 563 -25.49 15.58 -15.34
CA LYS A 563 -25.94 16.40 -14.23
C LYS A 563 -26.45 17.77 -14.66
N GLY A 564 -27.49 18.27 -14.00
CA GLY A 564 -28.08 19.58 -14.28
C GLY A 564 -28.83 19.64 -15.62
N LEU A 565 -29.41 18.52 -16.07
CA LEU A 565 -30.29 18.41 -17.23
C LEU A 565 -31.58 17.69 -16.82
N SER A 566 -32.72 18.34 -16.99
CA SER A 566 -34.04 17.83 -16.54
C SER A 566 -34.91 17.27 -17.67
N SER A 567 -34.39 17.16 -18.89
CA SER A 567 -35.07 16.52 -20.02
C SER A 567 -34.12 15.68 -20.86
N ALA A 568 -34.66 14.60 -21.44
CA ALA A 568 -33.97 13.79 -22.44
C ALA A 568 -34.15 14.33 -23.88
N SER A 569 -35.01 15.32 -24.11
CA SER A 569 -35.11 16.04 -25.40
C SER A 569 -33.89 16.93 -25.68
N ASP A 570 -33.16 17.29 -24.64
CA ASP A 570 -32.14 18.33 -24.65
C ASP A 570 -30.75 17.80 -25.02
N ILE A 571 -30.71 16.52 -25.41
CA ILE A 571 -29.54 15.76 -25.78
C ILE A 571 -29.80 14.93 -27.02
N ARG A 572 -28.75 14.74 -27.80
CA ARG A 572 -28.71 13.83 -28.92
C ARG A 572 -27.50 12.94 -28.76
N LEU A 573 -27.71 11.63 -28.75
CA LEU A 573 -26.65 10.62 -28.67
C LEU A 573 -26.56 9.92 -30.02
N VAL A 574 -25.51 10.21 -30.77
CA VAL A 574 -25.23 9.63 -32.09
C VAL A 574 -24.36 8.39 -31.93
N ARG A 575 -24.71 7.32 -32.63
CA ARG A 575 -24.05 6.03 -32.67
C ARG A 575 -22.79 6.04 -33.54
N PRO A 576 -21.91 5.02 -33.42
CA PRO A 576 -20.74 4.87 -34.29
C PRO A 576 -21.05 4.70 -35.77
N ASP A 577 -22.27 4.29 -36.13
CA ASP A 577 -22.75 4.21 -37.52
C ASP A 577 -23.30 5.54 -38.06
N GLY A 578 -23.29 6.60 -37.25
CA GLY A 578 -23.82 7.92 -37.59
C GLY A 578 -25.33 8.09 -37.38
N THR A 579 -26.04 7.06 -36.93
CA THR A 579 -27.49 7.13 -36.64
C THR A 579 -27.77 7.64 -35.22
N ASP A 580 -28.97 8.18 -34.99
CA ASP A 580 -29.37 8.61 -33.65
C ASP A 580 -29.83 7.42 -32.80
N GLN A 581 -29.36 7.36 -31.54
CA GLN A 581 -29.80 6.34 -30.58
C GLN A 581 -31.24 6.61 -30.14
N THR A 582 -32.14 5.67 -30.44
CA THR A 582 -33.51 5.65 -29.92
C THR A 582 -33.55 5.07 -28.51
N PHE A 583 -34.35 5.65 -27.61
CA PHE A 583 -34.47 5.19 -26.22
C PHE A 583 -35.70 4.30 -26.04
N THR A 584 -35.74 3.22 -26.82
CA THR A 584 -36.78 2.19 -26.76
C THR A 584 -36.16 0.78 -26.73
N GLY A 585 -36.85 -0.18 -26.11
CA GLY A 585 -36.40 -1.57 -26.04
C GLY A 585 -35.16 -1.77 -25.17
N THR A 586 -34.01 -2.04 -25.79
CA THR A 586 -32.73 -2.31 -25.10
C THR A 586 -32.00 -1.05 -24.62
N ALA A 587 -32.56 0.13 -24.86
CA ALA A 587 -32.07 1.40 -24.35
C ALA A 587 -33.19 2.22 -23.67
N SER A 588 -32.81 2.99 -22.64
CA SER A 588 -33.70 3.92 -21.93
C SER A 588 -33.04 5.29 -21.75
N ALA A 589 -33.87 6.32 -21.63
CA ALA A 589 -33.48 7.66 -21.20
C ALA A 589 -34.39 8.08 -20.05
N ASP A 590 -33.80 8.20 -18.88
CA ASP A 590 -34.48 8.38 -17.60
C ASP A 590 -34.08 9.73 -17.01
N VAL A 591 -35.05 10.61 -16.74
CA VAL A 591 -34.77 11.80 -15.93
C VAL A 591 -34.73 11.36 -14.46
N ILE A 592 -33.60 11.63 -13.82
CA ILE A 592 -33.20 11.18 -12.48
C ILE A 592 -32.68 12.34 -11.61
N GLY A 593 -33.56 13.30 -11.32
CA GLY A 593 -33.37 14.46 -10.45
C GLY A 593 -33.46 15.72 -11.28
N SER A 594 -32.48 16.59 -11.11
CA SER A 594 -32.01 17.49 -12.15
C SER A 594 -31.00 16.80 -13.09
N ASP A 595 -30.94 15.48 -13.17
CA ASP A 595 -29.97 14.75 -14.02
C ASP A 595 -30.68 13.89 -15.07
N THR A 596 -30.12 13.73 -16.26
CA THR A 596 -30.59 12.74 -17.26
C THR A 596 -29.66 11.53 -17.24
N VAL A 597 -30.21 10.31 -17.23
CA VAL A 597 -29.46 9.04 -17.26
C VAL A 597 -29.89 8.21 -18.46
N LEU A 598 -28.95 7.95 -19.36
CA LEU A 598 -29.12 7.04 -20.50
C LEU A 598 -28.59 5.67 -20.13
N SER A 599 -29.28 4.61 -20.53
CA SER A 599 -28.80 3.22 -20.41
C SER A 599 -28.94 2.51 -21.75
N ILE A 600 -27.91 1.79 -22.20
CA ILE A 600 -27.87 1.06 -23.47
C ILE A 600 -27.28 -0.34 -23.22
N GLN A 601 -28.06 -1.39 -23.43
CA GLN A 601 -27.59 -2.78 -23.34
C GLN A 601 -26.89 -3.19 -24.64
N LYS A 602 -25.77 -3.92 -24.52
CA LYS A 602 -24.90 -4.36 -25.63
C LYS A 602 -24.64 -3.23 -26.65
N PRO A 603 -24.11 -2.08 -26.21
CA PRO A 603 -23.86 -0.94 -27.09
C PRO A 603 -22.88 -1.32 -28.22
N PRO A 604 -23.15 -0.93 -29.48
CA PRO A 604 -22.15 -1.00 -30.55
C PRO A 604 -20.82 -0.34 -30.15
N ALA A 605 -19.71 -1.05 -30.40
CA ALA A 605 -18.37 -0.51 -30.20
C ALA A 605 -18.03 0.57 -31.25
N GLY A 606 -17.26 1.58 -30.83
CA GLY A 606 -16.84 2.71 -31.66
C GLY A 606 -16.97 4.06 -30.94
N GLU A 607 -16.92 5.14 -31.71
CA GLU A 607 -17.08 6.50 -31.22
C GLU A 607 -18.56 6.91 -31.20
N TRP A 608 -19.07 7.26 -30.03
CA TRP A 608 -20.40 7.84 -29.83
C TRP A 608 -20.28 9.35 -29.63
N SER A 609 -21.16 10.14 -30.23
CA SER A 609 -21.19 11.60 -30.03
C SER A 609 -22.37 11.98 -29.13
N LEU A 610 -22.08 12.56 -27.97
CA LEU A 610 -23.09 13.18 -27.11
C LEU A 610 -23.11 14.69 -27.35
N ILE A 611 -24.27 15.20 -27.73
CA ILE A 611 -24.50 16.60 -28.06
C ILE A 611 -25.56 17.14 -27.10
N LYS A 612 -25.32 18.31 -26.49
CA LYS A 612 -26.31 19.05 -25.69
C LYS A 612 -26.88 20.21 -26.50
N THR A 613 -28.21 20.30 -26.60
CA THR A 613 -28.90 21.36 -27.37
C THR A 613 -29.27 22.58 -26.52
N THR A 614 -29.31 22.45 -25.20
CA THR A 614 -29.67 23.53 -24.25
C THR A 614 -28.47 24.27 -23.66
N SER A 615 -28.73 25.49 -23.18
CA SER A 615 -27.72 26.41 -22.62
C SER A 615 -27.05 25.89 -21.33
N GLY A 616 -25.91 26.50 -20.98
CA GLY A 616 -25.12 26.16 -19.78
C GLY A 616 -24.31 24.87 -19.90
N THR A 617 -23.60 24.55 -18.81
CA THR A 617 -22.65 23.42 -18.74
C THR A 617 -23.14 22.35 -17.77
N SER A 618 -23.02 21.07 -18.17
CA SER A 618 -23.54 19.91 -17.44
C SER A 618 -22.42 18.88 -17.24
N LYS A 619 -22.23 18.38 -16.01
CA LYS A 619 -21.21 17.34 -15.75
C LYS A 619 -21.73 15.96 -16.18
N VAL A 620 -21.05 15.33 -17.11
CA VAL A 620 -21.35 13.99 -17.64
C VAL A 620 -20.42 12.94 -17.03
N THR A 621 -20.95 11.80 -16.64
CA THR A 621 -20.20 10.61 -16.22
C THR A 621 -20.72 9.38 -16.96
N VAL A 622 -19.83 8.72 -17.69
CA VAL A 622 -20.08 7.47 -18.41
C VAL A 622 -19.50 6.30 -17.61
N SER A 623 -20.30 5.25 -17.45
CA SER A 623 -19.93 3.99 -16.80
C SER A 623 -20.56 2.82 -17.56
N GLY A 624 -20.24 1.59 -17.18
CA GLY A 624 -20.80 0.40 -17.81
C GLY A 624 -20.54 -0.88 -17.03
N SER A 625 -20.70 -2.01 -17.70
CA SER A 625 -20.47 -3.35 -17.16
C SER A 625 -19.61 -4.17 -18.11
N GLY A 626 -18.44 -4.61 -17.66
CA GLY A 626 -17.43 -5.31 -18.47
C GLY A 626 -16.36 -5.98 -17.59
N ASN A 627 -15.45 -6.71 -18.21
CA ASN A 627 -14.41 -7.50 -17.54
C ASN A 627 -13.11 -6.71 -17.35
N ILE A 628 -12.81 -5.77 -18.26
CA ILE A 628 -11.61 -4.93 -18.16
C ILE A 628 -11.84 -3.89 -17.06
N ASP A 629 -11.18 -4.06 -15.93
CA ASP A 629 -11.08 -3.05 -14.86
C ASP A 629 -9.62 -2.90 -14.42
N PHE A 630 -9.34 -1.88 -13.63
CA PHE A 630 -8.02 -1.67 -13.04
C PHE A 630 -8.10 -1.24 -11.58
N THR A 631 -6.96 -1.18 -10.91
CA THR A 631 -6.74 -0.48 -9.65
C THR A 631 -5.49 0.37 -9.79
N TYR A 632 -5.35 1.42 -8.98
CA TYR A 632 -4.16 2.27 -8.99
C TYR A 632 -3.70 2.59 -7.58
N LYS A 633 -2.40 2.87 -7.44
CA LYS A 633 -1.76 3.31 -6.21
C LYS A 633 -0.70 4.36 -6.55
N PHE A 634 -0.52 5.34 -5.67
CA PHE A 634 0.64 6.23 -5.71
C PHE A 634 1.77 5.62 -4.89
N MET A 635 3.00 5.77 -5.36
CA MET A 635 4.20 5.29 -4.69
C MET A 635 5.24 6.40 -4.58
N GLU A 636 5.88 6.49 -3.43
CA GLU A 636 7.05 7.32 -3.19
C GLU A 636 8.30 6.59 -3.74
N ASP A 637 9.14 7.28 -4.52
CA ASP A 637 10.47 6.78 -4.88
C ASP A 637 11.48 7.24 -3.81
N VAL A 638 11.96 6.30 -3.00
CA VAL A 638 12.94 6.54 -1.93
C VAL A 638 14.29 5.95 -2.34
N GLY A 639 14.88 6.54 -3.38
CA GLY A 639 16.16 6.09 -3.92
C GLY A 639 15.99 4.79 -4.69
N GLY A 640 15.32 4.86 -5.84
CA GLY A 640 15.07 3.74 -6.76
C GLY A 640 14.10 2.66 -6.23
N LEU A 641 13.81 2.65 -4.93
CA LEU A 641 12.81 1.81 -4.28
C LEU A 641 11.45 2.52 -4.25
N LYS A 642 10.42 1.85 -4.77
CA LYS A 642 9.07 2.41 -4.89
C LYS A 642 8.19 1.83 -3.77
N PHE A 643 7.79 2.68 -2.81
CA PHE A 643 6.94 2.29 -1.68
C PHE A 643 5.52 2.82 -1.84
N PRO A 644 4.45 2.02 -1.66
CA PRO A 644 3.08 2.51 -1.74
C PRO A 644 2.76 3.52 -0.63
N ILE A 645 2.10 4.61 -1.01
CA ILE A 645 1.57 5.59 -0.05
C ILE A 645 0.20 5.10 0.42
N THR A 646 0.03 4.90 1.72
CA THR A 646 -1.20 4.39 2.33
C THR A 646 -1.98 5.49 3.03
N GLY A 647 -3.28 5.63 2.69
CA GLY A 647 -4.25 6.41 3.48
C GLY A 647 -4.19 7.94 3.38
N THR A 648 -3.34 8.52 2.53
CA THR A 648 -3.16 9.98 2.41
C THR A 648 -3.33 10.52 0.99
N SER A 649 -3.80 11.77 0.88
CA SER A 649 -3.75 12.52 -0.39
C SER A 649 -2.30 12.73 -0.84
N PRO A 650 -2.00 12.68 -2.14
CA PRO A 650 -0.66 12.94 -2.63
C PRO A 650 -0.27 14.40 -2.40
N ILE A 651 1.01 14.64 -2.09
CA ILE A 651 1.51 15.97 -1.76
C ILE A 651 1.83 16.74 -3.05
N THR A 652 1.29 17.94 -3.20
CA THR A 652 1.57 18.83 -4.34
C THR A 652 3.07 19.07 -4.51
N GLY A 653 3.56 18.96 -5.74
CA GLY A 653 4.98 19.12 -6.09
C GLY A 653 5.87 17.90 -5.78
N SER A 654 5.33 16.85 -5.15
CA SER A 654 6.07 15.59 -4.99
C SER A 654 6.18 14.83 -6.33
N LYS A 655 7.30 14.13 -6.51
CA LYS A 655 7.51 13.21 -7.63
C LYS A 655 7.09 11.82 -7.20
N LEU A 656 5.99 11.31 -7.74
CA LEU A 656 5.44 10.01 -7.38
C LEU A 656 5.41 9.08 -8.59
N VAL A 657 5.42 7.78 -8.33
CA VAL A 657 5.15 6.77 -9.36
C VAL A 657 3.68 6.39 -9.27
N ILE A 658 2.94 6.57 -10.35
CA ILE A 658 1.57 6.05 -10.48
C ILE A 658 1.69 4.62 -10.98
N SER A 659 1.30 3.66 -10.15
CA SER A 659 1.22 2.25 -10.53
C SER A 659 -0.24 1.83 -10.73
N VAL A 660 -0.49 1.10 -11.80
CA VAL A 660 -1.80 0.61 -12.23
C VAL A 660 -1.72 -0.91 -12.40
N LYS A 661 -2.61 -1.63 -11.72
CA LYS A 661 -2.86 -3.05 -11.98
C LYS A 661 -4.16 -3.17 -12.80
N VAL A 662 -4.09 -3.65 -14.03
CA VAL A 662 -5.27 -3.94 -14.88
C VAL A 662 -5.57 -5.45 -14.82
N SER A 663 -6.84 -5.82 -14.84
CA SER A 663 -7.32 -7.20 -14.82
C SER A 663 -8.38 -7.43 -15.90
N GLY A 664 -8.57 -8.69 -16.31
CA GLY A 664 -9.57 -9.06 -17.32
C GLY A 664 -9.19 -8.65 -18.75
N MET A 665 -7.91 -8.40 -19.02
CA MET A 665 -7.40 -8.04 -20.35
C MET A 665 -7.41 -9.26 -21.29
N PRO A 666 -7.95 -9.14 -22.52
CA PRO A 666 -7.70 -10.13 -23.57
C PRO A 666 -6.20 -10.22 -23.93
N PRO A 667 -5.67 -11.38 -24.38
CA PRO A 667 -4.24 -11.54 -24.68
C PRO A 667 -3.68 -10.60 -25.75
N THR A 668 -4.52 -10.15 -26.70
CA THR A 668 -4.13 -9.18 -27.75
C THR A 668 -4.37 -7.72 -27.35
N ALA A 669 -4.95 -7.47 -26.16
CA ALA A 669 -5.17 -6.11 -25.66
C ALA A 669 -3.89 -5.55 -25.03
N LYS A 670 -3.67 -4.25 -25.22
CA LYS A 670 -2.55 -3.50 -24.64
C LYS A 670 -3.01 -2.18 -24.05
N VAL A 671 -2.50 -1.83 -22.88
CA VAL A 671 -2.60 -0.47 -22.36
C VAL A 671 -1.53 0.40 -23.03
N THR A 672 -1.89 1.62 -23.42
CA THR A 672 -0.98 2.54 -24.11
C THR A 672 -0.64 3.76 -23.27
N HIS A 673 -1.59 4.24 -22.45
CA HIS A 673 -1.43 5.44 -21.64
C HIS A 673 -2.20 5.35 -20.32
N ILE A 674 -1.60 5.89 -19.27
CA ILE A 674 -2.33 6.38 -18.08
C ILE A 674 -2.70 7.84 -18.37
N ILE A 675 -3.96 8.21 -18.13
CA ILE A 675 -4.49 9.56 -18.37
C ILE A 675 -4.91 10.14 -17.03
N LEU A 676 -4.42 11.34 -16.75
CA LEU A 676 -4.88 12.15 -15.62
C LEU A 676 -5.76 13.26 -16.19
N LYS A 677 -6.97 13.40 -15.65
CA LYS A 677 -8.01 14.24 -16.23
C LYS A 677 -8.73 15.06 -15.18
N LYS A 678 -8.86 16.36 -15.40
CA LYS A 678 -9.62 17.26 -14.51
C LYS A 678 -11.10 16.82 -14.42
N PRO A 679 -11.83 17.19 -13.37
CA PRO A 679 -13.26 16.89 -13.23
C PRO A 679 -14.16 17.39 -14.38
N ASN A 680 -13.70 18.41 -15.12
CA ASN A 680 -14.37 18.95 -16.31
C ASN A 680 -14.02 18.22 -17.62
N GLY A 681 -13.23 17.14 -17.57
CA GLY A 681 -12.86 16.33 -18.74
C GLY A 681 -11.61 16.79 -19.49
N VAL A 682 -10.99 17.93 -19.12
CA VAL A 682 -9.72 18.35 -19.71
C VAL A 682 -8.60 17.41 -19.25
N ILE A 683 -7.89 16.82 -20.20
CA ILE A 683 -6.71 15.98 -19.93
C ILE A 683 -5.61 16.87 -19.35
N LEU A 684 -5.19 16.59 -18.11
CA LEU A 684 -4.02 17.21 -17.48
C LEU A 684 -2.72 16.64 -18.05
N SER A 685 -2.69 15.32 -18.21
CA SER A 685 -1.48 14.60 -18.61
C SER A 685 -1.86 13.28 -19.25
N LYS A 686 -1.19 12.95 -20.35
CA LYS A 686 -1.28 11.67 -21.04
C LYS A 686 0.09 11.01 -20.95
N LEU A 687 0.21 10.07 -20.03
CA LEU A 687 1.45 9.46 -19.60
C LEU A 687 1.61 8.11 -20.34
N PRO A 688 2.55 7.97 -21.29
CA PRO A 688 2.72 6.73 -22.03
C PRO A 688 3.22 5.60 -21.11
N VAL A 689 2.76 4.38 -21.35
CA VAL A 689 3.21 3.17 -20.64
C VAL A 689 3.65 2.10 -21.64
N SER A 690 4.63 1.28 -21.25
CA SER A 690 5.14 0.19 -22.08
C SER A 690 4.47 -1.13 -21.70
N ASP A 691 3.38 -1.49 -22.39
CA ASP A 691 2.74 -2.79 -22.23
C ASP A 691 3.32 -3.84 -23.20
N THR A 692 4.23 -4.66 -22.66
CA THR A 692 4.88 -5.80 -23.33
C THR A 692 4.29 -7.15 -22.92
N MET A 693 3.33 -7.18 -21.99
CA MET A 693 2.78 -8.41 -21.41
C MET A 693 1.61 -8.97 -22.23
N THR A 694 1.34 -10.27 -22.10
CA THR A 694 0.32 -11.02 -22.86
C THR A 694 -0.72 -11.76 -22.01
N GLY A 695 -0.62 -11.74 -20.67
CA GLY A 695 -1.56 -12.42 -19.77
C GLY A 695 -2.95 -11.78 -19.70
N SER A 696 -3.73 -12.10 -18.65
CA SER A 696 -4.99 -11.40 -18.32
C SER A 696 -4.81 -10.20 -17.40
N ASP A 697 -3.76 -10.20 -16.58
CA ASP A 697 -3.38 -9.12 -15.68
C ASP A 697 -2.21 -8.29 -16.26
N ARG A 698 -2.14 -7.00 -15.90
CA ARG A 698 -1.04 -6.08 -16.24
C ARG A 698 -0.61 -5.30 -15.01
N GLN A 699 0.68 -5.19 -14.74
CA GLN A 699 1.23 -4.20 -13.81
C GLN A 699 2.03 -3.17 -14.61
N LEU A 700 1.62 -1.90 -14.53
CA LEU A 700 2.19 -0.81 -15.33
C LEU A 700 2.45 0.39 -14.42
N SER A 701 3.53 1.12 -14.65
CA SER A 701 3.91 2.26 -13.81
C SER A 701 4.51 3.41 -14.60
N VAL A 702 4.28 4.65 -14.15
CA VAL A 702 4.84 5.85 -14.74
C VAL A 702 5.12 6.93 -13.70
N ASN A 703 6.20 7.68 -13.89
CA ASN A 703 6.56 8.81 -13.01
C ASN A 703 5.68 10.03 -13.33
N TYR A 704 5.24 10.73 -12.29
CA TYR A 704 4.41 11.92 -12.39
C TYR A 704 4.75 12.94 -11.29
N ASP A 705 4.91 14.20 -11.70
CA ASP A 705 5.07 15.33 -10.79
C ASP A 705 3.66 15.82 -10.39
N ILE A 706 3.29 15.66 -9.12
CA ILE A 706 1.92 15.90 -8.63
C ILE A 706 1.56 17.39 -8.74
N SER A 707 0.56 17.69 -9.58
CA SER A 707 0.06 19.06 -9.76
C SER A 707 -0.79 19.57 -8.57
N THR A 708 -1.19 20.84 -8.62
CA THR A 708 -2.17 21.46 -7.71
C THR A 708 -3.62 21.11 -8.03
N GLU A 709 -3.89 20.57 -9.22
CA GLU A 709 -5.24 20.35 -9.73
C GLU A 709 -5.80 19.03 -9.22
N GLU A 710 -7.10 18.97 -8.95
CA GLU A 710 -7.79 17.70 -8.70
C GLU A 710 -7.94 16.90 -10.01
N PHE A 711 -7.89 15.56 -9.94
CA PHE A 711 -7.98 14.71 -11.12
C PHE A 711 -8.56 13.33 -10.89
N TYR A 712 -9.15 12.76 -11.94
CA TYR A 712 -9.41 11.34 -12.09
C TYR A 712 -8.21 10.64 -12.71
N VAL A 713 -8.02 9.36 -12.35
CA VAL A 713 -7.07 8.45 -13.01
C VAL A 713 -7.86 7.57 -13.98
N SER A 714 -7.41 7.53 -15.22
CA SER A 714 -7.99 6.74 -16.31
C SER A 714 -6.88 5.97 -17.06
N ILE A 715 -7.25 4.91 -17.76
CA ILE A 715 -6.36 4.20 -18.70
C ILE A 715 -6.95 4.19 -20.10
N ASN A 716 -6.09 4.31 -21.10
CA ASN A 716 -6.43 4.07 -22.51
C ASN A 716 -5.59 2.91 -23.05
N GLY A 717 -6.24 2.00 -23.75
CA GLY A 717 -5.59 0.90 -24.46
C GLY A 717 -6.23 0.61 -25.80
N SER A 718 -5.76 -0.45 -26.44
CA SER A 718 -6.28 -0.94 -27.72
C SER A 718 -6.44 -2.46 -27.71
N TYR A 719 -7.49 -2.95 -28.35
CA TYR A 719 -7.79 -4.36 -28.58
C TYR A 719 -8.37 -4.51 -29.99
N ASN A 720 -7.77 -5.38 -30.83
CA ASN A 720 -8.19 -5.61 -32.21
C ASN A 720 -8.48 -4.30 -33.00
N SER A 721 -7.52 -3.36 -32.96
CA SER A 721 -7.61 -2.00 -33.54
C SER A 721 -8.67 -1.06 -32.96
N SER A 722 -9.52 -1.50 -32.03
CA SER A 722 -10.47 -0.67 -31.29
C SER A 722 -9.82 -0.10 -30.03
N MET A 723 -10.07 1.16 -29.69
CA MET A 723 -9.62 1.72 -28.40
C MET A 723 -10.60 1.39 -27.27
N PHE A 724 -10.07 1.16 -26.07
CA PHE A 724 -10.85 1.08 -24.84
C PHE A 724 -10.38 2.14 -23.84
N THR A 725 -11.30 2.62 -23.01
CA THR A 725 -11.01 3.52 -21.89
C THR A 725 -11.68 3.03 -20.63
N ARG A 726 -10.96 3.08 -19.50
CA ARG A 726 -11.53 2.87 -18.15
C ARG A 726 -11.10 4.02 -17.24
N GLU A 727 -11.95 4.40 -16.30
CA GLU A 727 -11.73 5.51 -15.37
C GLU A 727 -12.21 5.15 -13.97
N LYS A 728 -11.46 5.58 -12.93
CA LYS A 728 -11.93 5.49 -11.54
C LYS A 728 -12.71 6.73 -11.14
N THR A 729 -13.78 6.48 -10.38
CA THR A 729 -14.72 7.49 -9.90
C THR A 729 -14.20 8.33 -8.74
N ASP A 730 -13.12 7.86 -8.10
CA ASP A 730 -12.47 8.53 -6.98
C ASP A 730 -11.63 9.69 -7.50
N ILE A 731 -11.96 10.89 -7.03
CA ILE A 731 -11.20 12.10 -7.34
C ILE A 731 -9.97 12.18 -6.44
N VAL A 732 -8.80 12.31 -7.05
CA VAL A 732 -7.56 12.60 -6.36
C VAL A 732 -7.51 14.11 -6.10
N THR A 733 -7.53 14.49 -4.83
CA THR A 733 -7.27 15.88 -4.38
C THR A 733 -5.84 15.96 -3.85
N PRO A 734 -4.87 16.55 -4.59
CA PRO A 734 -3.55 16.86 -4.06
C PRO A 734 -3.61 17.90 -2.92
N VAL A 735 -2.66 17.84 -1.99
CA VAL A 735 -2.64 18.74 -0.82
C VAL A 735 -1.23 19.28 -0.54
N THR A 736 -1.14 20.45 0.09
CA THR A 736 0.14 21.09 0.45
C THR A 736 0.61 20.80 1.88
N GLY A 737 -0.25 20.23 2.72
CA GLY A 737 0.05 19.87 4.10
C GLY A 737 0.40 18.40 4.23
N GLU A 738 1.50 18.09 4.91
CA GLU A 738 2.02 16.73 5.14
C GLU A 738 2.18 16.50 6.66
N ILE A 739 1.82 15.30 7.14
CA ILE A 739 2.12 14.86 8.51
C ILE A 739 2.82 13.51 8.52
N THR A 740 3.86 13.38 9.35
CA THR A 740 4.63 12.14 9.50
C THR A 740 5.07 11.92 10.95
N PHE A 741 5.11 10.67 11.41
CA PHE A 741 5.74 10.34 12.70
C PHE A 741 7.27 10.42 12.56
N THR A 742 7.94 11.23 13.39
CA THR A 742 9.42 11.36 13.35
C THR A 742 10.14 10.37 14.27
N SER A 743 9.43 9.81 15.26
CA SER A 743 9.92 8.74 16.14
C SER A 743 9.56 7.34 15.61
N LYS A 744 10.47 6.36 15.72
CA LYS A 744 10.18 4.94 15.42
C LYS A 744 9.11 4.35 16.37
N PRO A 745 8.45 3.23 16.00
CA PRO A 745 7.64 2.44 16.92
C PRO A 745 8.44 2.01 18.16
N GLU A 746 7.96 2.41 19.33
CA GLU A 746 8.38 1.92 20.65
C GLU A 746 7.12 1.58 21.44
N ASN A 747 7.20 0.56 22.31
CA ASN A 747 6.10 0.18 23.20
C ASN A 747 5.91 1.25 24.28
N LEU A 748 4.66 1.55 24.61
CA LEU A 748 4.32 2.38 25.77
C LEU A 748 4.41 1.54 27.05
N VAL A 749 4.66 2.17 28.20
CA VAL A 749 4.63 1.49 29.50
C VAL A 749 3.39 1.92 30.28
N ALA A 750 2.65 0.96 30.82
CA ALA A 750 1.47 1.22 31.63
C ALA A 750 1.82 2.12 32.84
N GLY A 751 1.01 3.16 33.07
CA GLY A 751 1.21 4.16 34.11
C GLY A 751 2.30 5.20 33.85
N GLN A 752 3.04 5.12 32.73
CA GLN A 752 4.08 6.11 32.38
C GLN A 752 3.64 7.01 31.22
N THR A 753 4.11 8.25 31.23
CA THR A 753 3.91 9.19 30.11
C THR A 753 5.04 9.03 29.09
N SER A 754 4.69 8.63 27.87
CA SER A 754 5.58 8.59 26.71
C SER A 754 5.34 9.78 25.79
N LEU A 755 6.35 10.10 24.96
CA LEU A 755 6.30 11.17 23.97
C LEU A 755 6.38 10.59 22.55
N ILE A 756 5.39 10.89 21.71
CA ILE A 756 5.41 10.61 20.27
C ILE A 756 5.48 11.94 19.53
N LYS A 757 6.47 12.07 18.64
CA LYS A 757 6.65 13.28 17.83
C LYS A 757 6.02 13.12 16.45
N VAL A 758 5.36 14.18 16.00
CA VAL A 758 4.79 14.29 14.64
C VAL A 758 5.30 15.57 13.98
N SER A 759 5.86 15.43 12.79
CA SER A 759 6.25 16.53 11.92
C SER A 759 5.04 17.01 11.13
N VAL A 760 4.86 18.33 11.03
CA VAL A 760 3.81 19.00 10.25
C VAL A 760 4.50 19.93 9.25
N ALA A 761 4.54 19.51 7.98
CA ALA A 761 5.21 20.25 6.92
C ALA A 761 4.20 20.94 5.99
N ASN A 762 4.58 22.13 5.54
CA ASN A 762 3.83 22.93 4.57
C ASN A 762 4.65 23.06 3.29
N LYS A 763 4.28 22.33 2.23
CA LYS A 763 4.88 22.48 0.89
C LYS A 763 4.25 23.61 0.07
N GLY A 764 3.32 24.36 0.66
CA GLY A 764 2.72 25.53 0.03
C GLY A 764 3.69 26.71 -0.08
N SER A 765 3.50 27.53 -1.11
CA SER A 765 4.24 28.78 -1.33
C SER A 765 3.86 29.91 -0.34
N THR A 766 2.83 29.70 0.48
CA THR A 766 2.36 30.66 1.50
C THR A 766 2.29 30.00 2.87
N SER A 767 2.47 30.78 3.93
CA SER A 767 2.30 30.32 5.31
C SER A 767 0.88 29.84 5.54
N GLN A 768 0.74 28.67 6.17
CA GLN A 768 -0.54 28.01 6.36
C GLN A 768 -0.75 27.65 7.83
N SER A 769 -1.91 28.02 8.37
CA SER A 769 -2.38 27.54 9.67
C SER A 769 -3.18 26.25 9.46
N TYR A 770 -2.85 25.24 10.26
CA TYR A 770 -3.42 23.90 10.24
C TYR A 770 -3.97 23.54 11.61
N GLU A 771 -4.96 22.65 11.62
CA GLU A 771 -5.55 22.08 12.81
C GLU A 771 -5.14 20.60 12.88
N VAL A 772 -4.26 20.23 13.81
CA VAL A 772 -3.87 18.83 13.99
C VAL A 772 -4.72 18.22 15.12
N THR A 773 -5.38 17.10 14.83
CA THR A 773 -6.17 16.36 15.83
C THR A 773 -5.61 14.96 16.02
N ALA A 774 -5.13 14.66 17.22
CA ALA A 774 -4.73 13.33 17.66
C ALA A 774 -5.87 12.65 18.45
N THR A 775 -6.09 11.36 18.18
CA THR A 775 -7.10 10.52 18.84
C THR A 775 -6.53 9.14 19.12
N THR A 776 -7.00 8.50 20.20
CA THR A 776 -6.61 7.14 20.59
C THR A 776 -7.84 6.26 20.76
N VAL A 777 -7.71 4.99 20.38
CA VAL A 777 -8.69 3.92 20.66
C VAL A 777 -7.93 2.80 21.37
N PRO A 778 -8.22 2.45 22.63
CA PRO A 778 -9.22 3.08 23.51
C PRO A 778 -8.88 4.56 23.83
N SER A 779 -9.92 5.33 24.12
CA SER A 779 -9.78 6.76 24.45
C SER A 779 -9.23 6.99 25.84
N GLY A 780 -8.70 8.20 26.09
CA GLY A 780 -8.16 8.61 27.40
C GLY A 780 -6.66 8.42 27.57
N ILE A 781 -5.94 7.96 26.53
CA ILE A 781 -4.47 7.82 26.55
C ILE A 781 -3.75 9.15 26.26
N LEU A 782 -4.34 10.01 25.44
CA LEU A 782 -3.77 11.33 25.11
C LEU A 782 -4.14 12.38 26.17
N SER A 783 -3.17 13.19 26.59
CA SER A 783 -3.42 14.34 27.47
C SER A 783 -4.12 15.51 26.78
N GLN A 784 -3.86 15.70 25.48
CA GLN A 784 -4.45 16.75 24.66
C GLN A 784 -4.65 16.21 23.24
N SER A 785 -5.83 16.44 22.66
CA SER A 785 -6.19 15.97 21.31
C SER A 785 -5.99 17.01 20.21
N LEU A 786 -6.19 18.30 20.51
CA LEU A 786 -6.19 19.37 19.50
C LEU A 786 -4.92 20.22 19.58
N HIS A 787 -4.19 20.34 18.46
CA HIS A 787 -2.93 21.08 18.35
C HIS A 787 -2.98 22.00 17.11
N PRO A 788 -3.43 23.26 17.25
CA PRO A 788 -3.38 24.24 16.16
C PRO A 788 -1.93 24.69 15.92
N ILE A 789 -1.52 24.81 14.67
CA ILE A 789 -0.14 25.09 14.30
C ILE A 789 -0.03 25.95 13.04
N SER A 790 0.89 26.91 13.03
CA SER A 790 1.11 27.82 11.90
C SER A 790 2.50 27.62 11.31
N VAL A 791 2.55 27.02 10.12
CA VAL A 791 3.79 26.61 9.46
C VAL A 791 4.06 27.54 8.27
N GLY A 792 5.27 28.09 8.21
CA GLY A 792 5.71 28.98 7.12
C GLY A 792 5.68 28.30 5.75
N SER A 793 5.79 29.08 4.67
CA SER A 793 5.93 28.54 3.31
C SER A 793 7.17 27.65 3.19
N ASN A 794 7.03 26.45 2.63
CA ASN A 794 8.08 25.40 2.60
C ASN A 794 8.65 25.04 3.99
N GLY A 795 7.93 25.36 5.07
CA GLY A 795 8.36 25.15 6.45
C GLY A 795 7.98 23.78 7.02
N ASN A 796 8.55 23.47 8.17
CA ASN A 796 8.20 22.31 8.99
C ASN A 796 8.20 22.70 10.48
N GLN A 797 7.32 22.11 11.28
CA GLN A 797 7.31 22.19 12.74
C GLN A 797 6.95 20.84 13.35
N GLU A 798 7.53 20.49 14.50
CA GLU A 798 7.14 19.29 15.25
C GLU A 798 6.08 19.61 16.32
N ILE A 799 5.16 18.67 16.53
CA ILE A 799 4.27 18.62 17.69
C ILE A 799 4.61 17.42 18.58
N ASN A 800 4.39 17.59 19.88
CA ASN A 800 4.67 16.63 20.93
C ASN A 800 3.36 16.01 21.45
N LEU A 801 3.09 14.76 21.10
CA LEU A 801 1.95 14.01 21.63
C LEU A 801 2.36 13.29 22.92
N HIS A 802 1.77 13.66 24.04
CA HIS A 802 1.99 13.00 25.33
C HIS A 802 0.93 11.93 25.57
N LEU A 803 1.37 10.68 25.72
CA LEU A 803 0.52 9.50 25.88
C LEU A 803 0.77 8.85 27.24
N THR A 804 -0.28 8.65 28.03
CA THR A 804 -0.22 7.94 29.32
C THR A 804 -1.32 6.88 29.33
N ALA A 805 -0.95 5.61 29.18
CA ALA A 805 -1.91 4.52 29.17
C ALA A 805 -2.03 3.90 30.57
N PRO A 806 -3.25 3.75 31.14
CA PRO A 806 -3.41 3.29 32.53
C PRO A 806 -3.20 1.78 32.70
N ASN A 807 -3.47 0.99 31.67
CA ASN A 807 -3.44 -0.48 31.70
C ASN A 807 -2.72 -1.04 30.47
N ILE A 808 -2.26 -2.28 30.57
CA ILE A 808 -1.78 -3.08 29.43
C ILE A 808 -2.92 -3.21 28.41
N SER A 809 -2.70 -2.75 27.18
CA SER A 809 -3.62 -2.92 26.05
C SER A 809 -2.89 -2.69 24.73
N ILE A 810 -3.59 -2.92 23.62
CA ILE A 810 -3.26 -2.26 22.35
C ILE A 810 -3.97 -0.90 22.34
N ALA A 811 -3.36 0.09 21.68
CA ALA A 811 -4.01 1.34 21.34
C ALA A 811 -3.67 1.80 19.93
N THR A 812 -4.65 2.26 19.17
CA THR A 812 -4.45 2.84 17.84
C THR A 812 -4.46 4.36 17.95
N LEU A 813 -3.31 4.98 17.68
CA LEU A 813 -3.16 6.43 17.57
C LEU A 813 -3.47 6.87 16.14
N SER A 814 -4.47 7.73 15.95
CA SER A 814 -4.78 8.38 14.68
C SER A 814 -4.54 9.88 14.79
N VAL A 815 -3.73 10.43 13.88
CA VAL A 815 -3.41 11.85 13.80
C VAL A 815 -3.91 12.39 12.46
N LYS A 816 -4.74 13.43 12.51
CA LYS A 816 -5.38 14.05 11.35
C LYS A 816 -4.86 15.47 11.18
N LEU A 817 -4.47 15.83 9.95
CA LEU A 817 -4.20 17.21 9.58
C LEU A 817 -5.46 17.77 8.91
N ALA A 818 -5.99 18.87 9.42
CA ALA A 818 -7.10 19.59 8.82
C ALA A 818 -6.69 21.00 8.38
N LEU A 819 -7.30 21.43 7.28
CA LEU A 819 -7.15 22.75 6.68
C LEU A 819 -8.55 23.30 6.41
N ARG A 820 -8.89 24.46 7.01
CA ARG A 820 -10.21 25.11 6.89
C ARG A 820 -11.38 24.15 7.21
N GLY A 821 -11.23 23.32 8.23
CA GLY A 821 -12.23 22.33 8.66
C GLY A 821 -12.31 21.04 7.83
N ARG A 822 -11.62 20.93 6.69
CA ARG A 822 -11.51 19.67 5.92
C ARG A 822 -10.26 18.91 6.35
N THR A 823 -10.40 17.62 6.71
CA THR A 823 -9.23 16.74 6.89
C THR A 823 -8.55 16.52 5.54
N ILE A 824 -7.24 16.73 5.48
CA ILE A 824 -6.40 16.65 4.27
C ILE A 824 -5.34 15.53 4.32
N GLN A 825 -4.99 15.06 5.53
CA GLN A 825 -4.11 13.91 5.77
C GLN A 825 -4.60 13.15 7.00
N THR A 826 -4.36 11.84 7.06
CA THR A 826 -4.49 11.04 8.26
C THR A 826 -3.37 10.02 8.30
N ILE A 827 -2.64 9.94 9.41
CA ILE A 827 -1.69 8.88 9.69
C ILE A 827 -2.15 8.10 10.92
N THR A 828 -1.89 6.80 10.92
CA THR A 828 -2.22 5.91 12.03
C THR A 828 -1.00 5.13 12.47
N ARG A 829 -0.96 4.75 13.74
CA ARG A 829 0.08 3.92 14.32
C ARG A 829 -0.49 3.12 15.48
N THR A 830 -0.26 1.81 15.45
CA THR A 830 -0.60 0.92 16.56
C THR A 830 0.47 1.02 17.63
N LEU A 831 0.05 0.93 18.90
CA LEU A 831 0.87 1.09 20.08
C LEU A 831 0.57 -0.06 21.03
N MET A 832 1.56 -0.91 21.30
CA MET A 832 1.48 -1.87 22.40
C MET A 832 1.82 -1.15 23.71
N ILE A 833 0.98 -1.34 24.72
CA ILE A 833 1.24 -0.88 26.09
C ILE A 833 1.60 -2.10 26.92
N VAL A 834 2.81 -2.11 27.48
CA VAL A 834 3.38 -3.22 28.27
C VAL A 834 3.45 -2.88 29.76
N ASP A 835 3.53 -3.90 30.62
CA ASP A 835 3.73 -3.77 32.07
C ASP A 835 5.17 -3.40 32.44
N VAL A 836 6.14 -3.93 31.69
CA VAL A 836 7.57 -3.77 31.97
C VAL A 836 8.24 -2.90 30.88
N PRO A 837 8.96 -1.82 31.24
CA PRO A 837 9.77 -1.08 30.28
C PRO A 837 10.85 -1.94 29.63
N PRO A 838 11.24 -1.66 28.37
CA PRO A 838 12.47 -2.22 27.82
C PRO A 838 13.69 -1.81 28.65
N PRO A 839 14.81 -2.54 28.58
CA PRO A 839 16.04 -2.16 29.25
C PRO A 839 16.47 -0.72 28.94
N THR A 840 17.08 -0.04 29.90
CA THR A 840 17.74 1.26 29.66
C THR A 840 19.25 1.09 29.68
N ILE A 841 19.96 1.78 28.78
CA ILE A 841 21.41 1.73 28.64
C ILE A 841 21.96 3.16 28.69
N ASN A 842 22.58 3.53 29.80
CA ASN A 842 23.12 4.86 30.05
C ASN A 842 24.65 4.83 30.01
N GLU A 843 25.24 5.92 29.51
CA GLU A 843 26.69 6.08 29.42
C GLU A 843 27.23 6.73 30.70
N VAL A 844 28.12 6.03 31.40
CA VAL A 844 28.66 6.46 32.70
C VAL A 844 30.03 7.11 32.53
N ASN A 845 30.90 6.49 31.72
CA ASN A 845 32.23 7.00 31.43
C ASN A 845 32.75 6.46 30.09
N ARG A 846 33.54 7.25 29.36
CA ARG A 846 34.20 6.86 28.11
C ARG A 846 35.65 7.33 28.09
N THR A 847 36.52 6.62 27.39
CA THR A 847 37.86 7.12 27.02
C THR A 847 37.76 8.16 25.90
N ALA A 848 38.88 8.80 25.56
CA ALA A 848 38.99 9.64 24.37
C ALA A 848 38.68 8.85 23.08
N ASP A 849 38.21 9.58 22.08
CA ASP A 849 37.95 9.07 20.73
C ASP A 849 39.25 8.79 19.96
N CYS A 850 39.13 7.97 18.92
CA CYS A 850 40.20 7.60 18.00
C CYS A 850 40.76 8.81 17.26
N THR A 851 42.08 8.98 17.29
CA THR A 851 42.75 10.06 16.57
C THR A 851 42.79 9.78 15.07
N LYS A 852 43.06 10.81 14.26
CA LYS A 852 43.13 10.68 12.81
C LYS A 852 44.25 9.73 12.35
N GLU A 853 45.31 9.61 13.14
CA GLU A 853 46.49 8.77 12.91
C GLU A 853 46.24 7.28 13.20
N THR A 854 45.20 6.95 14.00
CA THR A 854 44.79 5.59 14.33
C THR A 854 43.56 5.14 13.54
N MET A 855 42.81 6.05 12.92
CA MET A 855 41.67 5.77 12.04
C MET A 855 42.10 5.28 10.64
N ASN A 856 42.89 4.20 10.57
CA ASN A 856 43.31 3.53 9.33
C ASN A 856 43.68 2.06 9.57
N TYR A 857 43.68 1.24 8.51
CA TYR A 857 43.92 -0.21 8.57
C TYR A 857 45.20 -0.63 9.34
N TYR A 858 46.28 0.13 9.26
CA TYR A 858 47.59 -0.27 9.79
C TYR A 858 47.77 0.08 11.27
N ASN A 859 47.18 1.20 11.72
CA ASN A 859 47.40 1.74 13.07
C ASN A 859 46.17 1.58 13.98
N CYS A 860 45.06 1.02 13.53
CA CYS A 860 43.80 1.02 14.30
C CYS A 860 43.86 0.22 15.62
N SER A 861 44.76 -0.75 15.74
CA SER A 861 44.99 -1.50 16.98
C SER A 861 45.90 -0.78 17.98
N THR A 862 46.55 0.33 17.59
CA THR A 862 47.52 1.06 18.45
C THR A 862 46.87 1.92 19.53
N GLN A 863 45.59 2.27 19.37
CA GLN A 863 44.81 2.99 20.37
C GLN A 863 43.61 2.15 20.79
N SER A 864 43.57 1.81 22.08
CA SER A 864 42.42 1.18 22.72
C SER A 864 41.44 2.21 23.26
N TRP A 865 40.17 1.86 23.31
CA TRP A 865 39.11 2.60 23.97
C TRP A 865 38.39 1.73 25.00
N SER A 866 37.74 2.38 25.98
CA SER A 866 36.86 1.71 26.93
C SER A 866 35.63 2.55 27.22
N LEU A 867 34.51 1.87 27.41
CA LEU A 867 33.20 2.45 27.66
C LEU A 867 32.57 1.75 28.87
N VAL A 868 32.14 2.52 29.86
CA VAL A 868 31.40 2.03 31.02
C VAL A 868 29.95 2.45 30.87
N LEU A 869 29.07 1.45 30.84
CA LEU A 869 27.63 1.61 30.67
C LEU A 869 26.90 1.07 31.91
N GLU A 870 25.83 1.75 32.29
CA GLU A 870 24.84 1.26 33.24
C GLU A 870 23.66 0.69 32.45
N VAL A 871 23.34 -0.58 32.68
CA VAL A 871 22.26 -1.32 32.02
C VAL A 871 21.25 -1.71 33.09
N THR A 872 20.07 -1.10 33.04
CA THR A 872 18.95 -1.46 33.95
C THR A 872 17.95 -2.31 33.17
N CYS A 873 17.67 -3.51 33.65
CA CYS A 873 16.71 -4.46 33.10
C CYS A 873 15.59 -4.71 34.14
N PRO A 874 14.42 -4.05 34.03
CA PRO A 874 13.35 -4.19 35.02
C PRO A 874 12.81 -5.62 35.18
N ALA A 875 12.85 -6.46 34.12
CA ALA A 875 12.53 -7.90 34.21
C ALA A 875 13.74 -8.82 34.51
N ASN A 876 14.87 -8.25 34.96
CA ASN A 876 16.20 -8.86 35.00
C ASN A 876 16.76 -9.22 33.61
N LEU A 877 18.08 -9.22 33.50
CA LEU A 877 18.77 -9.56 32.27
C LEU A 877 18.55 -11.04 31.90
N SER A 878 18.30 -11.28 30.61
CA SER A 878 18.35 -12.60 29.97
C SER A 878 19.65 -12.75 29.19
N GLN A 879 19.98 -11.77 28.33
CA GLN A 879 21.20 -11.75 27.53
C GLN A 879 21.76 -10.33 27.38
N LEU A 880 23.08 -10.20 27.48
CA LEU A 880 23.83 -8.99 27.14
C LEU A 880 25.01 -9.37 26.25
N TYR A 881 25.12 -8.75 25.08
CA TYR A 881 26.22 -9.01 24.14
C TYR A 881 26.50 -7.77 23.29
N VAL A 882 27.73 -7.67 22.80
CA VAL A 882 28.21 -6.59 21.94
C VAL A 882 28.58 -7.15 20.56
N THR A 883 28.43 -6.34 19.52
CA THR A 883 28.84 -6.67 18.16
C THR A 883 29.64 -5.52 17.55
N PRO A 884 30.76 -5.77 16.85
CA PRO A 884 31.37 -7.08 16.62
C PRO A 884 32.00 -7.68 17.90
N ASN A 885 32.07 -9.02 17.98
CA ASN A 885 32.40 -9.73 19.23
C ASN A 885 33.88 -9.60 19.66
N ASN A 886 34.71 -8.87 18.90
CA ASN A 886 36.10 -8.55 19.24
C ASN A 886 36.17 -7.37 20.22
N VAL A 887 35.07 -6.62 20.38
CA VAL A 887 34.86 -5.80 21.57
C VAL A 887 34.65 -6.72 22.77
N GLN A 888 35.56 -6.64 23.74
CA GLN A 888 35.42 -7.36 25.00
C GLN A 888 34.28 -6.74 25.81
N LEU A 889 33.31 -7.56 26.23
CA LEU A 889 32.24 -7.19 27.14
C LEU A 889 32.40 -7.96 28.45
N ASN A 890 32.66 -7.23 29.53
CA ASN A 890 32.57 -7.75 30.90
C ASN A 890 31.42 -7.03 31.61
N TYR A 891 30.53 -7.76 32.29
CA TYR A 891 29.46 -7.14 33.06
C TYR A 891 29.23 -7.83 34.40
N SER A 892 28.68 -7.08 35.36
CA SER A 892 28.38 -7.58 36.70
C SER A 892 27.12 -6.91 37.27
N ASN A 893 26.44 -7.59 38.18
CA ASN A 893 25.26 -7.08 38.87
C ASN A 893 25.68 -6.01 39.90
N LYS A 894 24.98 -4.89 39.94
CA LYS A 894 25.25 -3.78 40.86
C LYS A 894 24.73 -4.17 42.24
N ALA A 895 25.63 -4.44 43.18
CA ALA A 895 25.32 -5.04 44.49
C ALA A 895 24.24 -4.32 45.34
N SER A 896 23.87 -3.08 44.99
CA SER A 896 22.82 -2.30 45.65
C SER A 896 21.40 -2.50 45.11
N ARG A 897 21.19 -3.06 43.91
CA ARG A 897 19.85 -3.29 43.32
C ARG A 897 19.81 -4.46 42.34
N SER A 898 18.85 -5.37 42.53
CA SER A 898 18.56 -6.42 41.53
C SER A 898 18.04 -5.81 40.23
N GLY A 899 18.62 -6.21 39.10
CA GLY A 899 18.23 -5.75 37.77
C GLY A 899 19.10 -4.61 37.22
N ASP A 900 19.98 -4.02 38.03
CA ASP A 900 20.97 -3.03 37.58
C ASP A 900 22.32 -3.72 37.32
N TYR A 901 22.93 -3.46 36.17
CA TYR A 901 24.20 -4.06 35.75
C TYR A 901 25.19 -2.98 35.31
N ILE A 902 26.46 -3.17 35.64
CA ILE A 902 27.56 -2.36 35.07
C ILE A 902 28.21 -3.19 33.97
N ALA A 903 28.21 -2.65 32.75
CA ALA A 903 28.84 -3.24 31.58
C ALA A 903 30.07 -2.42 31.18
N ILE A 904 31.22 -3.08 31.12
CA ILE A 904 32.50 -2.50 30.70
C ILE A 904 32.85 -3.10 29.34
N LEU A 905 32.88 -2.23 28.34
CA LEU A 905 33.30 -2.57 26.98
C LEU A 905 34.75 -2.09 26.78
N ARG A 906 35.54 -2.89 26.07
CA ARG A 906 36.89 -2.54 25.64
C ARG A 906 37.12 -2.98 24.20
N GLY A 907 37.68 -2.09 23.40
CA GLY A 907 38.05 -2.35 22.02
C GLY A 907 39.20 -1.45 21.60
N ASP A 908 39.38 -1.35 20.29
CA ASP A 908 40.41 -0.56 19.64
C ASP A 908 39.82 0.25 18.48
N CYS A 909 40.62 1.12 17.87
CA CYS A 909 40.15 1.91 16.74
C CYS A 909 39.87 1.08 15.48
N CYS A 910 40.09 -0.25 15.47
CA CYS A 910 39.57 -1.14 14.42
C CYS A 910 38.08 -1.46 14.63
N SER A 911 37.62 -1.43 15.90
CA SER A 911 36.25 -1.69 16.36
C SER A 911 35.49 -0.40 16.75
N TYR A 912 35.92 0.77 16.24
CA TYR A 912 35.43 2.10 16.64
C TYR A 912 33.91 2.32 16.52
N LYS A 913 33.19 1.56 15.69
CA LYS A 913 31.72 1.49 15.67
C LYS A 913 31.23 0.10 16.04
N SER A 914 30.40 0.05 17.07
CA SER A 914 29.90 -1.17 17.70
C SER A 914 28.47 -0.99 18.22
N GLN A 915 27.78 -2.08 18.56
CA GLN A 915 26.45 -2.07 19.16
C GLN A 915 26.36 -3.00 20.37
N LEU A 916 25.94 -2.46 21.52
CA LEU A 916 25.52 -3.27 22.67
C LEU A 916 24.02 -3.58 22.54
N ASN A 917 23.66 -4.83 22.74
CA ASN A 917 22.28 -5.31 22.79
C ASN A 917 21.99 -5.89 24.19
N ALA A 918 20.94 -5.41 24.85
CA ALA A 918 20.44 -5.93 26.12
C ALA A 918 19.03 -6.50 25.93
N ILE A 919 18.81 -7.72 26.41
CA ILE A 919 17.53 -8.43 26.35
C ILE A 919 17.15 -8.86 27.77
N ASP A 920 15.94 -8.52 28.22
CA ASP A 920 15.42 -8.95 29.53
C ASP A 920 14.68 -10.31 29.46
N ARG A 921 14.25 -10.84 30.61
CA ARG A 921 13.51 -12.11 30.67
C ARG A 921 12.07 -12.05 30.14
N ARG A 922 11.54 -10.87 29.80
CA ARG A 922 10.27 -10.70 29.07
C ARG A 922 10.50 -10.63 27.55
N GLY A 923 11.75 -10.68 27.09
CA GLY A 923 12.12 -10.53 25.68
C GLY A 923 12.19 -9.09 25.21
N ASN A 924 12.05 -8.10 26.09
CA ASN A 924 12.23 -6.70 25.69
C ASN A 924 13.70 -6.44 25.36
N MET A 925 13.95 -5.80 24.21
CA MET A 925 15.30 -5.53 23.71
C MET A 925 15.59 -4.03 23.70
N ARG A 926 16.78 -3.63 24.16
CA ARG A 926 17.34 -2.29 23.94
C ARG A 926 18.69 -2.39 23.25
N LYS A 927 18.95 -1.45 22.34
CA LYS A 927 20.19 -1.34 21.58
C LYS A 927 20.85 -0.01 21.90
N LYS A 928 22.18 0.00 22.00
CA LYS A 928 23.01 1.22 22.14
C LYS A 928 24.11 1.14 21.11
N SER A 929 24.02 1.97 20.08
CA SER A 929 25.12 2.23 19.15
C SER A 929 26.24 2.96 19.87
N ILE A 930 27.47 2.63 19.52
CA ILE A 930 28.72 3.11 20.10
C ILE A 930 29.58 3.61 18.95
N ASP A 931 30.09 4.83 19.05
CA ASP A 931 30.97 5.44 18.08
C ASP A 931 32.11 6.15 18.80
N PHE A 932 33.34 5.76 18.50
CA PHE A 932 34.61 6.33 18.98
C PHE A 932 35.39 7.01 17.85
N SER A 933 34.80 7.29 16.69
CA SER A 933 35.49 7.97 15.58
C SER A 933 35.89 9.41 15.86
N GLY A 934 35.21 10.10 16.79
CA GLY A 934 35.37 11.55 17.00
C GLY A 934 35.02 12.39 15.76
N GLY A 935 34.27 11.82 14.80
CA GLY A 935 34.01 12.43 13.49
C GLY A 935 35.12 12.23 12.45
N ASN A 936 36.21 11.53 12.79
CA ASN A 936 37.27 11.19 11.83
C ASN A 936 36.77 10.13 10.82
N ALA A 937 37.11 10.31 9.55
CA ALA A 937 36.91 9.28 8.54
C ALA A 937 37.97 8.17 8.69
N PHE A 938 37.54 6.91 8.62
CA PHE A 938 38.48 5.78 8.60
C PHE A 938 39.11 5.66 7.22
N ASN A 939 40.44 5.70 7.14
CA ASN A 939 41.15 5.61 5.87
C ASN A 939 41.20 4.16 5.38
N THR A 940 40.54 3.90 4.25
CA THR A 940 40.44 2.59 3.59
C THR A 940 41.36 2.43 2.37
N THR A 941 42.12 3.46 1.93
CA THR A 941 43.00 3.30 0.76
C THR A 941 44.21 2.43 1.07
N VAL A 942 44.21 1.21 0.54
CA VAL A 942 45.32 0.25 0.66
C VAL A 942 46.38 0.51 -0.42
N GLU A 943 46.96 1.71 -0.45
CA GLU A 943 47.91 2.18 -1.48
C GLU A 943 49.26 1.42 -1.55
N ASN A 944 49.47 0.37 -0.74
CA ASN A 944 50.76 -0.32 -0.62
C ASN A 944 50.75 -1.83 -0.94
N PHE A 945 49.71 -2.37 -1.60
CA PHE A 945 49.67 -3.81 -1.90
C PHE A 945 50.75 -4.30 -2.89
N GLU A 946 51.30 -3.41 -3.74
CA GLU A 946 52.37 -3.80 -4.67
C GLU A 946 53.78 -3.86 -4.02
N VAL A 947 54.00 -3.17 -2.90
CA VAL A 947 55.34 -3.00 -2.31
C VAL A 947 55.79 -4.22 -1.49
N LEU A 948 54.86 -4.99 -0.94
CA LEU A 948 55.16 -6.13 -0.03
C LEU A 948 55.29 -7.50 -0.71
N SER A 949 55.29 -7.55 -2.04
CA SER A 949 55.40 -8.79 -2.82
C SER A 949 56.84 -9.23 -3.17
N LYS A 950 57.85 -8.44 -2.81
CA LYS A 950 59.27 -8.76 -3.09
C LYS A 950 60.00 -9.28 -1.85
N PRO A 951 60.67 -10.45 -1.91
CA PRO A 951 61.52 -10.93 -0.83
C PRO A 951 62.69 -9.97 -0.55
N SER A 952 63.03 -9.84 0.74
CA SER A 952 64.20 -9.09 1.19
C SER A 952 65.50 -9.64 0.58
N SER A 953 66.26 -8.79 -0.13
CA SER A 953 67.67 -9.03 -0.42
C SER A 953 68.54 -7.99 0.28
N SER A 954 69.58 -8.47 0.96
CA SER A 954 70.49 -7.76 1.86
C SER A 954 71.34 -6.65 1.19
N PRO A 955 71.89 -5.69 1.95
CA PRO A 955 72.28 -4.38 1.42
C PRO A 955 73.67 -4.36 0.75
N LYS A 956 73.82 -3.50 -0.27
CA LYS A 956 75.12 -2.97 -0.70
C LYS A 956 75.16 -1.46 -0.54
N LYS A 957 76.15 -0.98 0.21
CA LYS A 957 76.52 0.44 0.34
C LYS A 957 77.19 0.92 -0.94
N THR A 958 76.93 2.16 -1.37
CA THR A 958 77.96 3.22 -1.50
C THR A 958 77.38 4.62 -1.73
N ASN A 959 77.77 5.54 -0.85
CA ASN A 959 78.13 6.96 -1.05
C ASN A 959 77.18 7.99 -1.71
N GLN A 960 76.66 8.86 -0.82
CA GLN A 960 76.84 10.33 -0.76
C GLN A 960 76.50 11.25 -1.95
N ASN A 961 75.61 12.22 -1.63
CA ASN A 961 75.54 13.63 -2.05
C ASN A 961 75.48 13.92 -3.58
N HIS A 962 74.43 14.57 -4.08
CA HIS A 962 74.08 15.96 -3.70
C HIS A 962 72.59 16.30 -3.88
N ASP A 963 72.22 17.47 -3.33
CA ASP A 963 70.93 18.16 -3.45
C ASP A 963 70.81 18.90 -4.81
N ILE A 964 69.73 19.66 -5.05
CA ILE A 964 69.46 20.53 -6.25
C ILE A 964 68.92 19.71 -7.46
N THR A 965 67.74 19.94 -8.08
CA THR A 965 66.75 21.05 -8.00
C THR A 965 65.33 20.58 -8.33
N LEU A 966 64.33 21.08 -7.58
CA LEU A 966 62.89 20.91 -7.87
C LEU A 966 62.35 22.06 -8.75
N THR A 967 62.79 22.17 -10.00
CA THR A 967 62.39 23.32 -10.87
C THR A 967 62.11 23.02 -12.35
N VAL A 968 62.10 21.76 -12.80
CA VAL A 968 61.90 21.42 -14.23
C VAL A 968 60.54 20.74 -14.53
N ILE A 969 59.83 20.23 -13.52
CA ILE A 969 58.57 19.47 -13.74
C ILE A 969 57.33 20.38 -13.90
N LEU A 970 57.40 21.65 -13.49
CA LEU A 970 56.24 22.58 -13.56
C LEU A 970 56.04 23.23 -14.95
N GLU A 971 57.01 23.19 -15.86
CA GLU A 971 56.86 23.81 -17.20
C GLU A 971 56.16 22.89 -18.22
N LEU A 972 56.19 21.55 -18.02
CA LEU A 972 55.56 20.60 -18.95
C LEU A 972 54.03 20.50 -18.83
N ILE A 973 53.44 20.97 -17.73
CA ILE A 973 51.99 20.96 -17.52
C ILE A 973 51.31 22.18 -18.19
N GLY A 974 52.04 23.29 -18.36
CA GLY A 974 51.52 24.50 -19.01
C GLY A 974 51.21 24.34 -20.51
N ALA A 975 51.98 23.52 -21.22
CA ALA A 975 51.83 23.33 -22.67
C ALA A 975 50.57 22.51 -23.06
N ALA A 976 50.15 21.56 -22.21
CA ALA A 976 49.01 20.70 -22.49
C ALA A 976 47.65 21.44 -22.46
N ILE A 977 47.53 22.46 -21.59
CA ILE A 977 46.28 23.19 -21.38
C ILE A 977 45.97 24.16 -22.55
N LEU A 978 47.00 24.71 -23.20
CA LEU A 978 46.83 25.58 -24.37
C LEU A 978 46.43 24.80 -25.65
N GLY A 979 46.85 23.54 -25.78
CA GLY A 979 46.49 22.69 -26.93
C GLY A 979 44.99 22.38 -27.01
N LEU A 980 44.35 22.10 -25.88
CA LEU A 980 42.91 21.78 -25.81
C LEU A 980 42.02 22.97 -26.18
N GLY A 981 42.43 24.20 -25.83
CA GLY A 981 41.69 25.42 -26.20
C GLY A 981 41.62 25.63 -27.71
N ALA A 982 42.72 25.39 -28.44
CA ALA A 982 42.78 25.56 -29.89
C ALA A 982 41.84 24.59 -30.64
N VAL A 983 41.79 23.32 -30.22
CA VAL A 983 40.93 22.30 -30.84
C VAL A 983 39.44 22.64 -30.69
N VAL A 984 39.02 23.11 -29.52
CA VAL A 984 37.63 23.52 -29.27
C VAL A 984 37.25 24.74 -30.12
N VAL A 985 38.13 25.73 -30.27
CA VAL A 985 37.90 26.89 -31.14
C VAL A 985 37.79 26.48 -32.61
N ILE A 986 38.64 25.57 -33.10
CA ILE A 986 38.58 25.04 -34.47
C ILE A 986 37.25 24.30 -34.72
N ILE A 987 36.77 23.49 -33.77
CA ILE A 987 35.49 22.79 -33.89
C ILE A 987 34.32 23.79 -33.90
N ILE A 988 34.32 24.79 -33.03
CA ILE A 988 33.29 25.83 -32.99
C ILE A 988 33.27 26.64 -34.31
N LEU A 989 34.44 27.01 -34.83
CA LEU A 989 34.56 27.69 -36.12
C LEU A 989 34.08 26.81 -37.28
N ALA A 990 34.42 25.52 -37.30
CA ALA A 990 33.95 24.59 -38.33
C ALA A 990 32.43 24.38 -38.31
N VAL A 991 31.82 24.29 -37.12
CA VAL A 991 30.36 24.23 -36.95
C VAL A 991 29.70 25.54 -37.37
N TYR A 992 30.27 26.69 -37.02
CA TYR A 992 29.78 28.01 -37.43
C TYR A 992 29.85 28.20 -38.96
N TYR A 993 30.96 27.78 -39.58
CA TYR A 993 31.17 27.85 -41.03
C TYR A 993 30.18 26.94 -41.79
N ARG A 994 29.98 25.70 -41.32
CA ARG A 994 28.94 24.79 -41.86
C ARG A 994 27.52 25.34 -41.71
N LYS A 995 27.22 26.08 -40.64
CA LYS A 995 25.90 26.69 -40.40
C LYS A 995 25.67 27.95 -41.25
N LYS A 996 26.74 28.70 -41.59
CA LYS A 996 26.66 29.91 -42.43
C LYS A 996 26.46 29.62 -43.93
N HIS A 997 26.95 28.48 -44.42
CA HIS A 997 26.93 28.14 -45.86
C HIS A 997 25.74 27.28 -46.35
N LYS A 998 24.67 27.10 -45.57
CA LYS A 998 23.50 26.30 -45.98
C LYS A 998 22.24 27.12 -46.28
N LYS A 999 22.34 28.08 -47.22
CA LYS A 999 21.22 28.75 -47.92
C LYS A 999 21.62 29.01 -49.38
N SER A 1000 20.66 28.85 -50.31
CA SER A 1000 20.84 28.74 -51.78
C SER A 1000 21.46 27.40 -52.21
N SER A 1001 21.00 26.66 -53.24
CA SER A 1001 19.89 26.79 -54.22
C SER A 1001 19.31 25.38 -54.51
N LYS A 1002 17.99 25.12 -54.46
CA LYS A 1002 16.97 25.26 -55.52
C LYS A 1002 17.04 24.20 -56.66
N THR A 1003 15.94 23.43 -56.84
CA THR A 1003 15.46 22.74 -58.09
C THR A 1003 16.28 21.55 -58.67
N ARG A 1004 15.74 20.52 -59.36
CA ARG A 1004 14.37 19.94 -59.60
C ARG A 1004 14.50 18.55 -60.30
N ILE A 1005 13.41 17.76 -60.34
CA ILE A 1005 13.01 16.74 -61.38
C ILE A 1005 13.58 15.28 -61.35
N GLN A 1006 12.66 14.35 -61.00
CA GLN A 1006 12.24 13.05 -61.60
C GLN A 1006 13.16 11.83 -61.90
N ALA A 1007 12.68 10.67 -61.40
CA ALA A 1007 12.51 9.33 -62.04
C ALA A 1007 13.75 8.57 -62.60
N ILE A 1008 13.85 7.24 -62.58
CA ILE A 1008 12.89 6.18 -63.00
C ILE A 1008 13.05 4.86 -62.18
N LYS A 1009 12.03 3.98 -62.27
CA LYS A 1009 11.86 2.55 -61.87
C LYS A 1009 13.16 1.69 -61.81
N VAL A 1010 13.23 0.60 -61.02
CA VAL A 1010 12.76 -0.78 -61.35
C VAL A 1010 12.43 -1.62 -60.09
N SER A 1011 11.53 -2.60 -60.25
CA SER A 1011 11.28 -3.78 -59.39
C SER A 1011 10.86 -4.95 -60.31
N PRO A 1012 10.62 -6.21 -59.87
CA PRO A 1012 11.10 -6.97 -58.70
C PRO A 1012 11.72 -8.35 -59.15
N VAL A 1013 11.89 -9.32 -58.23
CA VAL A 1013 11.51 -10.78 -58.34
C VAL A 1013 12.41 -11.67 -57.42
N PRO A 1014 11.91 -12.82 -56.87
CA PRO A 1014 12.48 -13.46 -55.66
C PRO A 1014 12.78 -14.98 -55.79
N ASP A 1015 13.04 -15.60 -54.61
CA ASP A 1015 12.57 -16.95 -54.19
C ASP A 1015 13.42 -18.21 -54.54
N HIS A 1016 13.81 -19.00 -53.51
CA HIS A 1016 13.41 -20.41 -53.31
C HIS A 1016 14.16 -21.18 -52.17
N GLN A 1017 13.37 -21.64 -51.18
CA GLN A 1017 13.25 -23.03 -50.65
C GLN A 1017 14.33 -23.85 -49.88
N MET A 1018 13.78 -24.71 -48.98
CA MET A 1018 14.23 -26.01 -48.42
C MET A 1018 15.28 -26.02 -47.28
N ARG A 1019 15.26 -26.95 -46.29
CA ARG A 1019 14.21 -27.83 -45.70
C ARG A 1019 14.74 -28.45 -44.36
N TRP A 1020 13.84 -28.63 -43.38
CA TRP A 1020 13.76 -29.74 -42.40
C TRP A 1020 14.87 -29.98 -41.34
N ASN A 1021 14.48 -29.94 -40.06
CA ASN A 1021 14.22 -31.17 -39.29
C ASN A 1021 13.48 -30.90 -37.96
N GLU A 1022 12.30 -31.52 -37.78
CA GLU A 1022 11.66 -31.73 -36.47
C GLU A 1022 11.92 -33.17 -36.01
N ARG A 1023 12.18 -33.35 -34.70
CA ARG A 1023 11.93 -34.54 -33.85
C ARG A 1023 12.62 -34.29 -32.49
N ALA A 1024 12.06 -34.63 -31.33
CA ALA A 1024 10.70 -34.99 -30.93
C ALA A 1024 10.65 -35.02 -29.39
N MET A 1025 9.45 -34.90 -28.79
CA MET A 1025 9.08 -35.46 -27.47
C MET A 1025 9.80 -34.91 -26.20
N THR A 1026 9.17 -34.70 -25.05
CA THR A 1026 7.73 -34.64 -24.65
C THR A 1026 7.63 -34.01 -23.26
N SER A 1027 6.42 -33.59 -22.87
CA SER A 1027 5.91 -33.51 -21.49
C SER A 1027 6.75 -32.79 -20.42
N LEU A 1028 6.23 -31.65 -19.97
CA LEU A 1028 5.54 -31.62 -18.66
C LEU A 1028 4.51 -30.48 -18.69
N ASN A 1029 3.29 -30.78 -18.26
CA ASN A 1029 2.29 -29.75 -17.97
C ASN A 1029 2.72 -29.03 -16.70
N PHE A 1030 2.69 -27.69 -16.70
CA PHE A 1030 2.06 -26.83 -15.70
C PHE A 1030 2.03 -25.39 -16.25
#